data_AF-A0AAU7P3U3-F1
#
_entry.id   AF-A0AAU7P3U3-F1
#
_cell.length_a   1.000
_cell.length_b   1.000
_cell.length_c   1.000
_cell.angle_alpha   90.00
_cell.angle_beta   90.00
_cell.angle_gamma   90.00
#
_symmetry.space_group_name_H-M   'P 1'
#
loop_
_entity.id
_entity.type
_entity.pdbx_description
1 polymer ?
#
loop_
_entity_poly.entity_id
_entity_poly.type
_entity_poly.pdbx_seq_one_letter_code
_entity_poly.pdbx_strand_id
1 'polypeptide(L)'
;MAAGACWISSCAGCSRHRRRSGIAHRPPYRSHSRQRDRTRVSRSAGPVQAASAASFQRPPFRRVPLENLMQHRTRGIVRAILATVLSAALPGIAAAAEAVGCQSLSNDAPWGAAQPLRTWTPVRSSAALNAVGAADGAPFQARLITAFGEDSAVSVRSVVLEYPDGCRRRYQLLSFAASDRQYVATVAKAHPARVDRRTYLTKAEPDTITAAMLATGSAKRYETQHFAFWYGVNTAAESYRDVATRGVAWTTFVTRSAAWFEKVWQMNADLLGAPMPYAAATAPKRINVYLCGTGLPYAQGGDLTECGASGGQAIGISSWALGYGSHSVAHEFMHTLQYYSGGYRNLQAAGWFWETHANWSAFQTARMDDSAVAYYQSNLENGPLFPESRYGAHPLLMFLAETDATRSLVWEMWLKNQRNAAGDTLELPIQTVVRLGQQQGVFPQGFRSFADSIGRYGARLAAFDFVSQKALLDISKDRAAAKRYVPLKALATRGRYASSPERPLNIYGTHVIPLTPQTGAKAISVSLQGKTVADQAAWRFTLVSLDAQSHPTYAPLGAVDGTAKSAVTLTLPAGSTQTYLVVTATPYRYSVVPTAVEQLAGKRPLQFPYEVSITGATPLAGLATTCYAYAGTDGLDQNWNTNGHRTDDKPCR
;
A
#
# COMPACT_ATOMS: atom_id res chain seq x y z
N MET A 1 -10.00 34.59 -13.58
CA MET A 1 -10.43 33.18 -13.50
C MET A 1 -9.54 32.51 -12.46
N ALA A 2 -10.07 32.31 -11.25
CA ALA A 2 -9.30 31.96 -10.06
C ALA A 2 -9.10 30.44 -9.97
N ALA A 3 -7.84 30.00 -9.86
CA ALA A 3 -7.48 28.61 -9.60
C ALA A 3 -7.54 28.37 -8.09
N GLY A 4 -8.43 27.45 -7.67
CA GLY A 4 -8.56 27.03 -6.27
C GLY A 4 -7.35 26.20 -5.85
N ALA A 5 -6.61 26.69 -4.86
CA ALA A 5 -5.65 25.91 -4.11
C ALA A 5 -6.41 24.84 -3.32
N CYS A 6 -6.20 23.57 -3.68
CA CYS A 6 -6.74 22.44 -2.93
C CYS A 6 -5.89 22.25 -1.67
N TRP A 7 -6.30 22.89 -0.56
CA TRP A 7 -5.79 22.58 0.76
C TRP A 7 -6.27 21.18 1.16
N ILE A 8 -5.37 20.19 1.04
CA ILE A 8 -5.55 18.91 1.70
C ILE A 8 -5.33 19.16 3.19
N SER A 9 -6.36 18.91 3.99
CA SER A 9 -6.31 19.06 5.44
C SER A 9 -5.18 18.22 6.03
N SER A 10 -4.22 18.91 6.64
CA SER A 10 -3.22 18.34 7.53
C SER A 10 -3.90 17.51 8.63
N CYS A 11 -3.64 16.20 8.65
CA CYS A 11 -3.97 15.35 9.79
C CYS A 11 -2.68 15.01 10.53
N ALA A 12 -2.48 15.66 11.67
CA ALA A 12 -1.47 15.36 12.66
C ALA A 12 -1.67 13.91 13.18
N GLY A 13 -0.91 12.98 12.62
CA GLY A 13 -0.97 11.55 12.96
C GLY A 13 0.39 10.88 13.03
N CYS A 14 1.48 11.64 13.18
CA CYS A 14 2.81 11.10 13.43
C CYS A 14 3.51 11.96 14.48
N SER A 15 3.25 11.75 15.77
CA SER A 15 4.23 12.13 16.79
C SER A 15 4.00 11.48 18.17
N ARG A 16 5.13 11.13 18.78
CA ARG A 16 5.42 10.86 20.21
C ARG A 16 5.33 9.41 20.71
N HIS A 17 6.47 8.72 20.59
CA HIS A 17 7.05 8.02 21.75
C HIS A 17 8.57 7.97 21.66
N ARG A 18 9.26 8.79 22.48
CA ARG A 18 10.50 8.46 23.22
C ARG A 18 11.04 9.74 23.90
N ARG A 19 11.04 9.77 25.23
CA ARG A 19 12.19 10.20 26.05
C ARG A 19 12.05 9.68 27.49
N ARG A 20 13.22 9.42 28.06
CA ARG A 20 13.53 8.65 29.26
C ARG A 20 13.25 9.39 30.58
N SER A 21 13.07 8.57 31.61
CA SER A 21 13.34 8.71 33.05
C SER A 21 14.02 10.00 33.55
N GLY A 22 13.40 10.61 34.56
CA GLY A 22 14.00 11.56 35.49
C GLY A 22 13.12 11.69 36.73
N ILE A 23 13.64 11.25 37.87
CA ILE A 23 13.05 11.27 39.20
C ILE A 23 12.96 12.72 39.70
N ALA A 24 11.82 13.17 40.23
CA ALA A 24 11.69 13.98 41.46
C ALA A 24 10.23 14.40 41.74
N HIS A 25 9.89 14.35 43.03
CA HIS A 25 8.62 14.64 43.70
C HIS A 25 7.82 15.87 43.24
N ARG A 26 6.48 15.75 43.22
CA ARG A 26 5.56 16.74 43.84
C ARG A 26 4.27 16.09 44.39
N PRO A 27 3.73 16.59 45.52
CA PRO A 27 2.47 16.14 46.14
C PRO A 27 1.23 16.87 45.57
N PRO A 28 -0.01 16.49 45.98
CA PRO A 28 -1.24 16.73 45.24
C PRO A 28 -2.00 17.98 45.70
N TYR A 29 -2.93 18.51 44.89
CA TYR A 29 -4.31 18.81 45.30
C TYR A 29 -5.17 19.52 44.23
N ARG A 30 -6.47 19.17 44.27
CA ARG A 30 -7.71 19.95 44.01
C ARG A 30 -8.21 20.22 42.57
N SER A 31 -9.26 19.45 42.27
CA SER A 31 -10.57 19.82 41.72
C SER A 31 -10.88 21.30 41.48
N HIS A 32 -11.50 21.58 40.32
CA HIS A 32 -12.81 22.23 40.26
C HIS A 32 -13.58 21.92 38.97
N SER A 33 -14.85 21.63 39.18
CA SER A 33 -15.93 21.51 38.21
C SER A 33 -16.32 22.89 37.67
N ARG A 34 -16.84 22.96 36.43
CA ARG A 34 -18.00 23.79 36.11
C ARG A 34 -18.67 23.37 34.80
N GLN A 35 -19.99 23.22 34.93
CA GLN A 35 -21.00 22.95 33.92
C GLN A 35 -21.25 24.15 33.01
N ARG A 36 -21.70 23.82 31.79
CA ARG A 36 -22.75 24.45 30.95
C ARG A 36 -22.60 25.95 30.63
N ASP A 37 -22.64 26.28 29.34
CA ASP A 37 -23.93 26.67 28.75
C ASP A 37 -23.97 26.59 27.22
N ARG A 38 -25.15 26.19 26.74
CA ARG A 38 -25.57 26.19 25.34
C ARG A 38 -26.28 27.52 25.08
N THR A 39 -25.94 28.21 24.00
CA THR A 39 -26.90 29.11 23.35
C THR A 39 -26.84 28.95 21.84
N ARG A 40 -28.03 28.79 21.29
CA ARG A 40 -28.42 28.55 19.91
C ARG A 40 -28.91 29.89 19.38
N VAL A 41 -28.42 30.35 18.23
CA VAL A 41 -29.07 31.45 17.49
C VAL A 41 -29.26 31.00 16.05
N SER A 42 -30.54 30.84 15.72
CA SER A 42 -31.10 30.72 14.37
C SER A 42 -31.15 32.09 13.70
N ARG A 43 -30.83 32.19 12.41
CA ARG A 43 -31.47 33.15 11.49
C ARG A 43 -31.70 32.55 10.12
N SER A 44 -32.86 32.93 9.60
CA SER A 44 -33.62 32.44 8.46
C SER A 44 -33.38 33.27 7.18
N ALA A 45 -33.57 32.58 6.05
CA ALA A 45 -34.05 32.96 4.71
C ALA A 45 -34.16 34.42 4.25
N GLY A 46 -33.79 34.63 2.98
CA GLY A 46 -34.24 35.74 2.12
C GLY A 46 -33.59 35.70 0.72
N PRO A 47 -34.35 35.66 -0.40
CA PRO A 47 -33.86 35.25 -1.73
C PRO A 47 -33.56 36.43 -2.67
N VAL A 48 -32.71 36.23 -3.69
CA VAL A 48 -32.60 37.14 -4.86
C VAL A 48 -32.40 36.36 -6.16
N GLN A 49 -33.47 36.39 -6.96
CA GLN A 49 -33.62 36.54 -8.42
C GLN A 49 -32.71 35.84 -9.44
N ALA A 50 -33.42 35.23 -10.39
CA ALA A 50 -32.98 34.72 -11.68
C ALA A 50 -32.58 35.83 -12.68
N ALA A 51 -31.69 35.50 -13.61
CA ALA A 51 -31.52 36.21 -14.87
C ALA A 51 -31.25 35.23 -16.04
N SER A 52 -32.21 35.27 -16.98
CA SER A 52 -32.19 35.06 -18.43
C SER A 52 -31.26 34.05 -19.11
N ALA A 53 -31.94 33.17 -19.85
CA ALA A 53 -31.46 32.44 -21.01
C ALA A 53 -30.92 33.34 -22.13
N ALA A 54 -29.89 32.86 -22.83
CA ALA A 54 -29.56 33.28 -24.18
C ALA A 54 -29.32 32.04 -25.05
N SER A 55 -30.24 31.88 -26.00
CA SER A 55 -30.22 30.95 -27.12
C SER A 55 -29.02 31.19 -28.05
N PHE A 56 -28.34 30.14 -28.49
CA PHE A 56 -27.52 30.21 -29.69
C PHE A 56 -27.97 29.17 -30.72
N GLN A 57 -28.39 29.71 -31.86
CA GLN A 57 -28.86 29.03 -33.05
C GLN A 57 -27.74 28.24 -33.73
N ARG A 58 -28.07 27.02 -34.18
CA ARG A 58 -27.28 26.25 -35.14
C ARG A 58 -27.53 26.79 -36.56
N PRO A 59 -26.51 26.82 -37.44
CA PRO A 59 -26.74 26.78 -38.87
C PRO A 59 -26.60 25.35 -39.44
N PRO A 60 -27.20 25.06 -40.61
CA PRO A 60 -27.52 23.69 -41.05
C PRO A 60 -26.56 23.11 -42.12
N PHE A 61 -26.57 21.78 -42.17
CA PHE A 61 -26.40 20.85 -43.30
C PHE A 61 -25.53 21.22 -44.52
N ARG A 62 -24.59 20.32 -44.83
CA ARG A 62 -24.41 19.79 -46.20
C ARG A 62 -24.13 18.28 -46.18
N ARG A 63 -25.00 17.51 -46.84
CA ARG A 63 -24.78 16.13 -47.32
C ARG A 63 -24.47 16.20 -48.81
N VAL A 64 -23.48 15.44 -49.30
CA VAL A 64 -23.46 14.75 -50.62
C VAL A 64 -22.36 13.65 -50.58
N PRO A 65 -22.28 12.67 -51.52
CA PRO A 65 -22.48 11.25 -51.20
C PRO A 65 -21.31 10.33 -51.62
N LEU A 66 -21.53 9.02 -51.46
CA LEU A 66 -20.69 7.90 -51.90
C LEU A 66 -20.39 7.90 -53.41
N GLU A 67 -19.20 7.45 -53.82
CA GLU A 67 -18.98 6.20 -54.59
C GLU A 67 -17.50 5.97 -55.05
N ASN A 68 -17.07 4.71 -54.93
CA ASN A 68 -16.19 3.88 -55.79
C ASN A 68 -14.74 4.27 -56.15
N LEU A 69 -13.77 3.44 -55.73
CA LEU A 69 -12.93 2.52 -56.55
C LEU A 69 -11.85 1.88 -55.63
N MET A 70 -11.93 0.58 -55.33
CA MET A 70 -11.21 -0.54 -55.95
C MET A 70 -9.67 -0.61 -55.80
N GLN A 71 -9.24 -1.78 -55.32
CA GLN A 71 -7.97 -2.50 -55.58
C GLN A 71 -6.69 -2.09 -54.81
N HIS A 72 -6.31 -2.89 -53.80
CA HIS A 72 -5.26 -3.92 -53.98
C HIS A 72 -5.02 -4.80 -52.73
N ARG A 73 -5.16 -6.12 -52.96
CA ARG A 73 -4.36 -7.28 -52.46
C ARG A 73 -4.21 -7.49 -50.93
N THR A 74 -4.96 -8.40 -50.31
CA THR A 74 -4.76 -9.88 -50.17
C THR A 74 -3.45 -10.35 -49.53
N ARG A 75 -3.59 -10.97 -48.35
CA ARG A 75 -2.87 -12.13 -47.72
C ARG A 75 -2.62 -11.84 -46.22
N GLY A 76 -2.98 -12.67 -45.23
CA GLY A 76 -3.66 -13.96 -45.26
C GLY A 76 -4.40 -14.24 -43.94
N ILE A 77 -5.48 -14.99 -44.08
CA ILE A 77 -6.27 -15.63 -43.02
C ILE A 77 -5.99 -17.13 -43.17
N VAL A 78 -5.27 -17.74 -42.24
CA VAL A 78 -5.38 -19.17 -41.89
C VAL A 78 -4.93 -19.34 -40.44
N ARG A 79 -5.89 -19.43 -39.51
CA ARG A 79 -5.88 -20.19 -38.23
C ARG A 79 -6.92 -19.62 -37.26
N ALA A 80 -8.18 -19.79 -37.61
CA ALA A 80 -9.29 -19.80 -36.66
C ALA A 80 -10.37 -20.68 -37.29
N ILE A 81 -10.63 -21.82 -36.66
CA ILE A 81 -11.74 -22.79 -36.81
C ILE A 81 -11.14 -24.15 -36.44
N LEU A 82 -11.07 -24.45 -35.14
CA LEU A 82 -11.21 -25.77 -34.52
C LEU A 82 -11.02 -25.64 -32.99
N ALA A 83 -11.97 -24.99 -32.31
CA ALA A 83 -12.10 -25.06 -30.85
C ALA A 83 -13.48 -24.53 -30.42
N THR A 84 -14.55 -25.05 -31.02
CA THR A 84 -15.91 -24.74 -30.57
C THR A 84 -16.81 -25.89 -30.95
N VAL A 85 -16.77 -26.98 -30.17
CA VAL A 85 -17.88 -27.89 -29.80
C VAL A 85 -17.24 -28.95 -28.89
N LEU A 86 -17.27 -28.73 -27.58
CA LEU A 86 -17.47 -29.72 -26.51
C LEU A 86 -17.31 -28.99 -25.16
N SER A 87 -18.37 -28.34 -24.71
CA SER A 87 -18.52 -27.89 -23.32
C SER A 87 -19.99 -28.06 -22.96
N ALA A 88 -20.39 -29.31 -22.82
CA ALA A 88 -21.67 -29.70 -22.28
C ALA A 88 -21.42 -30.63 -21.09
N ALA A 89 -21.77 -30.11 -19.91
CA ALA A 89 -22.19 -30.81 -18.69
C ALA A 89 -21.55 -32.17 -18.36
N LEU A 90 -20.55 -32.14 -17.47
CA LEU A 90 -20.29 -33.19 -16.50
C LEU A 90 -20.10 -32.54 -15.12
N PRO A 91 -20.71 -33.05 -14.03
CA PRO A 91 -20.33 -32.66 -12.68
C PRO A 91 -18.95 -33.27 -12.41
N GLY A 92 -17.92 -32.47 -12.64
CA GLY A 92 -16.53 -32.88 -12.51
C GLY A 92 -16.21 -33.24 -11.07
N ILE A 93 -15.81 -34.49 -10.87
CA ILE A 93 -14.96 -34.93 -9.77
C ILE A 93 -13.84 -33.89 -9.64
N ALA A 94 -13.76 -33.21 -8.50
CA ALA A 94 -12.70 -32.26 -8.22
C ALA A 94 -11.37 -33.03 -8.22
N ALA A 95 -10.67 -33.01 -9.36
CA ALA A 95 -9.26 -33.33 -9.38
C ALA A 95 -8.60 -32.43 -8.33
N ALA A 96 -7.95 -33.04 -7.34
CA ALA A 96 -7.21 -32.30 -6.34
C ALA A 96 -6.12 -31.51 -7.08
N ALA A 97 -6.40 -30.23 -7.35
CA ALA A 97 -5.40 -29.34 -7.92
C ALA A 97 -4.22 -29.31 -6.94
N GLU A 98 -3.02 -29.50 -7.50
CA GLU A 98 -1.78 -29.63 -6.74
C GLU A 98 -1.60 -28.41 -5.83
N ALA A 99 -1.13 -28.65 -4.61
CA ALA A 99 -0.90 -27.59 -3.67
C ALA A 99 0.19 -26.65 -4.22
N VAL A 100 -0.06 -25.34 -4.19
CA VAL A 100 0.84 -24.36 -4.80
C VAL A 100 1.82 -23.86 -3.74
N GLY A 101 3.11 -23.76 -4.07
CA GLY A 101 4.15 -23.18 -3.20
C GLY A 101 4.05 -21.65 -3.12
N CYS A 102 5.16 -20.97 -2.85
CA CYS A 102 5.13 -19.49 -2.77
C CYS A 102 4.75 -18.82 -4.10
N GLN A 103 4.19 -17.62 -3.98
CA GLN A 103 3.54 -16.85 -5.03
C GLN A 103 4.26 -15.54 -5.35
N SER A 104 5.36 -15.23 -4.64
CA SER A 104 6.25 -14.10 -4.95
C SER A 104 7.19 -14.47 -6.12
N LEU A 105 6.60 -14.70 -7.29
CA LEU A 105 7.25 -15.27 -8.49
C LEU A 105 7.30 -14.27 -9.66
N SER A 106 7.36 -12.96 -9.36
CA SER A 106 7.50 -11.91 -10.36
C SER A 106 8.64 -12.22 -11.35
N ASN A 107 8.48 -11.96 -12.64
CA ASN A 107 9.59 -12.04 -13.60
C ASN A 107 10.41 -10.73 -13.68
N ASP A 108 10.02 -9.68 -12.96
CA ASP A 108 10.64 -8.35 -13.03
C ASP A 108 12.08 -8.35 -12.51
N ALA A 109 13.07 -8.25 -13.40
CA ALA A 109 14.48 -8.21 -13.03
C ALA A 109 15.10 -6.88 -13.50
N PRO A 110 15.08 -5.82 -12.66
CA PRO A 110 15.58 -4.49 -13.04
C PRO A 110 17.05 -4.48 -13.48
N TRP A 111 17.85 -5.45 -13.03
CA TRP A 111 19.25 -5.61 -13.44
C TRP A 111 19.46 -6.65 -14.57
N GLY A 112 18.38 -7.11 -15.21
CA GLY A 112 18.43 -8.02 -16.35
C GLY A 112 18.63 -9.49 -15.96
N ALA A 113 19.52 -10.19 -16.67
CA ALA A 113 19.75 -11.62 -16.48
C ALA A 113 20.10 -11.96 -15.03
N ALA A 114 19.49 -13.01 -14.50
CA ALA A 114 19.68 -13.41 -13.12
C ALA A 114 21.15 -13.73 -12.83
N GLN A 115 21.65 -13.22 -11.71
CA GLN A 115 22.97 -13.58 -11.19
C GLN A 115 23.04 -15.09 -10.89
N PRO A 116 24.23 -15.71 -10.83
CA PRO A 116 24.33 -17.11 -10.43
C PRO A 116 23.80 -17.33 -9.01
N LEU A 117 23.28 -18.53 -8.74
CA LEU A 117 23.03 -18.97 -7.38
C LEU A 117 24.34 -18.94 -6.58
N ARG A 118 24.29 -18.39 -5.38
CA ARG A 118 25.39 -18.39 -4.43
C ARG A 118 24.88 -18.56 -3.00
N THR A 119 25.79 -18.97 -2.12
CA THR A 119 25.54 -18.97 -0.69
C THR A 119 25.51 -17.52 -0.17
N TRP A 120 24.42 -17.17 0.49
CA TRP A 120 24.26 -15.97 1.30
C TRP A 120 24.43 -16.35 2.77
N THR A 121 25.15 -15.53 3.52
CA THR A 121 25.49 -15.80 4.92
C THR A 121 24.87 -14.74 5.83
N PRO A 122 23.66 -14.97 6.37
CA PRO A 122 23.11 -14.12 7.40
C PRO A 122 24.06 -13.98 8.57
N VAL A 123 24.20 -12.76 9.09
CA VAL A 123 24.94 -12.47 10.32
C VAL A 123 23.96 -11.91 11.32
N ARG A 124 24.00 -12.41 12.57
CA ARG A 124 23.26 -11.78 13.67
C ARG A 124 23.88 -10.41 13.93
N SER A 125 23.36 -9.36 13.32
CA SER A 125 23.75 -8.00 13.70
C SER A 125 23.07 -7.67 15.03
N SER A 126 23.83 -7.75 16.14
CA SER A 126 23.30 -7.56 17.49
C SER A 126 23.01 -6.10 17.88
N ALA A 127 23.08 -5.10 16.98
CA ALA A 127 23.12 -3.70 17.45
C ALA A 127 22.60 -2.56 16.54
N ALA A 128 22.03 -2.78 15.35
CA ALA A 128 21.56 -1.65 14.53
C ALA A 128 20.08 -1.32 14.76
N LEU A 129 19.73 -0.02 14.74
CA LEU A 129 18.35 0.47 14.68
C LEU A 129 17.59 -0.25 13.54
N ASN A 130 16.34 -0.65 13.79
CA ASN A 130 15.38 -1.18 12.80
C ASN A 130 15.74 -2.56 12.19
N ALA A 131 15.71 -3.64 12.98
CA ALA A 131 15.95 -5.02 12.50
C ALA A 131 14.88 -5.59 11.54
N VAL A 132 13.84 -4.83 11.20
CA VAL A 132 12.73 -5.28 10.35
C VAL A 132 13.24 -5.62 8.95
N GLY A 133 13.01 -6.86 8.51
CA GLY A 133 13.48 -7.32 7.20
C GLY A 133 14.96 -7.71 7.19
N ALA A 134 15.63 -7.81 8.34
CA ALA A 134 16.96 -8.40 8.42
C ALA A 134 16.89 -9.91 8.17
N ALA A 135 17.81 -10.44 7.36
CA ALA A 135 17.99 -11.87 7.18
C ALA A 135 18.54 -12.51 8.47
N ASP A 136 18.05 -13.69 8.79
CA ASP A 136 18.48 -14.50 9.93
C ASP A 136 18.55 -16.00 9.53
N GLY A 137 19.04 -16.84 10.45
CA GLY A 137 19.12 -18.28 10.24
C GLY A 137 20.42 -18.78 9.59
N ALA A 138 20.35 -19.99 9.03
CA ALA A 138 21.47 -20.65 8.39
C ALA A 138 21.77 -20.06 7.00
N PRO A 139 22.99 -20.22 6.48
CA PRO A 139 23.30 -19.86 5.10
C PRO A 139 22.36 -20.55 4.09
N PHE A 140 22.01 -19.85 3.02
CA PHE A 140 21.08 -20.34 2.00
C PHE A 140 21.53 -19.98 0.59
N GLN A 141 21.05 -20.73 -0.41
CA GLN A 141 21.31 -20.45 -1.82
C GLN A 141 20.29 -19.47 -2.38
N ALA A 142 20.74 -18.42 -3.05
CA ALA A 142 19.87 -17.54 -3.82
C ALA A 142 20.66 -16.77 -4.88
N ARG A 143 19.96 -16.26 -5.89
CA ARG A 143 20.51 -15.33 -6.90
C ARG A 143 20.11 -13.90 -6.57
N LEU A 144 21.02 -12.96 -6.79
CA LEU A 144 20.73 -11.53 -6.65
C LEU A 144 19.88 -11.06 -7.84
N ILE A 145 18.72 -10.45 -7.56
CA ILE A 145 17.85 -9.83 -8.57
C ILE A 145 18.15 -8.34 -8.70
N THR A 146 18.22 -7.64 -7.56
CA THR A 146 18.56 -6.20 -7.54
C THR A 146 19.00 -5.78 -6.13
N ALA A 147 19.66 -4.63 -6.03
CA ALA A 147 19.92 -3.96 -4.77
C ALA A 147 19.69 -2.46 -4.89
N PHE A 148 19.00 -1.87 -3.93
CA PHE A 148 18.57 -0.47 -3.97
C PHE A 148 18.52 0.13 -2.57
N GLY A 149 18.35 1.45 -2.50
CA GLY A 149 18.50 2.21 -1.26
C GLY A 149 19.98 2.38 -0.89
N GLU A 150 20.22 3.07 0.22
CA GLU A 150 21.56 3.33 0.73
C GLU A 150 21.59 3.27 2.25
N ASP A 151 22.74 2.86 2.79
CA ASP A 151 22.95 2.83 4.22
C ASP A 151 23.13 4.25 4.76
N SER A 152 22.24 4.65 5.66
CA SER A 152 22.26 5.94 6.35
C SER A 152 21.85 5.77 7.81
N ALA A 153 21.78 6.88 8.55
CA ALA A 153 21.27 6.84 9.94
C ALA A 153 19.78 6.46 10.04
N VAL A 154 19.02 6.53 8.93
CA VAL A 154 17.56 6.33 8.93
C VAL A 154 17.06 5.41 7.81
N SER A 155 17.96 4.86 6.98
CA SER A 155 17.65 3.91 5.92
C SER A 155 18.73 2.86 5.80
N VAL A 156 18.36 1.70 5.27
CA VAL A 156 19.27 0.57 5.07
C VAL A 156 19.12 0.09 3.63
N ARG A 157 20.26 -0.12 2.96
CA ARG A 157 20.27 -0.67 1.62
C ARG A 157 19.63 -2.06 1.63
N SER A 158 18.80 -2.34 0.63
CA SER A 158 18.09 -3.61 0.50
C SER A 158 18.61 -4.41 -0.69
N VAL A 159 18.46 -5.73 -0.61
CA VAL A 159 18.65 -6.67 -1.72
C VAL A 159 17.36 -7.46 -1.94
N VAL A 160 17.06 -7.77 -3.20
CA VAL A 160 16.05 -8.76 -3.58
C VAL A 160 16.77 -9.99 -4.09
N LEU A 161 16.47 -11.12 -3.48
CA LEU A 161 17.07 -12.42 -3.75
C LEU A 161 16.00 -13.38 -4.25
N GLU A 162 16.34 -14.22 -5.22
CA GLU A 162 15.48 -15.28 -5.74
C GLU A 162 16.04 -16.65 -5.36
N TYR A 163 15.22 -17.45 -4.69
CA TYR A 163 15.57 -18.80 -4.23
C TYR A 163 15.55 -19.80 -5.40
N PRO A 164 16.05 -21.03 -5.22
CA PRO A 164 16.06 -22.05 -6.28
C PRO A 164 14.66 -22.42 -6.80
N ASP A 165 13.63 -22.29 -5.96
CA ASP A 165 12.22 -22.49 -6.30
C ASP A 165 11.58 -21.29 -7.03
N GLY A 166 12.34 -20.22 -7.30
CA GLY A 166 11.87 -18.99 -7.94
C GLY A 166 11.27 -17.97 -6.99
N CYS A 167 11.15 -18.27 -5.69
CA CYS A 167 10.59 -17.35 -4.72
C CYS A 167 11.50 -16.16 -4.48
N ARG A 168 10.93 -14.95 -4.54
CA ARG A 168 11.67 -13.72 -4.31
C ARG A 168 11.44 -13.17 -2.92
N ARG A 169 12.53 -12.75 -2.27
CA ARG A 169 12.55 -12.17 -0.93
C ARG A 169 13.49 -10.98 -0.86
N ARG A 170 13.08 -9.98 -0.09
CA ARG A 170 13.83 -8.76 0.19
C ARG A 170 14.39 -8.81 1.59
N TYR A 171 15.66 -8.44 1.70
CA TYR A 171 16.37 -8.34 2.97
C TYR A 171 17.18 -7.05 3.05
N GLN A 172 17.48 -6.64 4.28
CA GLN A 172 18.50 -5.62 4.51
C GLN A 172 19.88 -6.16 4.10
N LEU A 173 20.68 -5.36 3.40
CA LEU A 173 22.02 -5.79 2.98
C LEU A 173 22.97 -5.93 4.17
N LEU A 174 22.81 -5.11 5.21
CA LEU A 174 23.65 -5.12 6.40
C LEU A 174 23.52 -6.39 7.25
N SER A 175 22.46 -7.19 7.05
CA SER A 175 22.29 -8.47 7.75
C SER A 175 23.06 -9.64 7.11
N PHE A 176 23.88 -9.41 6.10
CA PHE A 176 24.73 -10.43 5.47
C PHE A 176 26.21 -10.22 5.76
N ALA A 177 27.02 -11.27 5.62
CA ALA A 177 28.46 -11.23 5.81
C ALA A 177 29.16 -10.21 4.87
N ALA A 178 30.36 -9.77 5.25
CA ALA A 178 31.12 -8.78 4.49
C ALA A 178 31.38 -9.20 3.03
N SER A 179 31.60 -10.50 2.79
CA SER A 179 31.79 -11.06 1.45
C SER A 179 30.55 -10.93 0.56
N ASP A 180 29.34 -11.08 1.11
CA ASP A 180 28.08 -10.88 0.39
C ASP A 180 27.88 -9.40 0.05
N ARG A 181 28.17 -8.51 1.01
CA ARG A 181 28.08 -7.06 0.78
C ARG A 181 29.06 -6.58 -0.28
N GLN A 182 30.28 -7.11 -0.27
CA GLN A 182 31.28 -6.81 -1.30
C GLN A 182 30.83 -7.31 -2.67
N TYR A 183 30.24 -8.51 -2.76
CA TYR A 183 29.68 -9.02 -4.01
C TYR A 183 28.56 -8.10 -4.55
N VAL A 184 27.62 -7.69 -3.71
CA VAL A 184 26.55 -6.75 -4.10
C VAL A 184 27.14 -5.42 -4.58
N ALA A 185 28.17 -4.89 -3.93
CA ALA A 185 28.85 -3.68 -4.36
C ALA A 185 29.52 -3.85 -5.73
N THR A 186 30.12 -5.01 -6.02
CA THR A 186 30.71 -5.32 -7.33
C THR A 186 29.64 -5.41 -8.42
N VAL A 187 28.55 -6.16 -8.19
CA VAL A 187 27.45 -6.28 -9.16
C VAL A 187 26.80 -4.91 -9.41
N ALA A 188 26.54 -4.13 -8.37
CA ALA A 188 25.94 -2.81 -8.50
C ALA A 188 26.75 -1.85 -9.39
N LYS A 189 28.08 -1.98 -9.43
CA LYS A 189 28.93 -1.17 -10.33
C LYS A 189 28.68 -1.49 -11.82
N ALA A 190 28.26 -2.71 -12.14
CA ALA A 190 27.90 -3.11 -13.49
C ALA A 190 26.48 -2.67 -13.91
N HIS A 191 25.68 -2.18 -12.96
CA HIS A 191 24.32 -1.69 -13.18
C HIS A 191 24.18 -0.24 -12.72
N PRO A 192 24.89 0.72 -13.35
CA PRO A 192 24.77 2.13 -12.99
C PRO A 192 23.34 2.62 -13.23
N ALA A 193 22.87 3.53 -12.36
CA ALA A 193 21.57 4.17 -12.53
C ALA A 193 21.49 4.88 -13.89
N ARG A 194 20.28 4.92 -14.46
CA ARG A 194 20.07 5.58 -15.74
C ARG A 194 20.34 7.08 -15.60
N VAL A 195 21.19 7.63 -16.47
CA VAL A 195 21.47 9.06 -16.50
C VAL A 195 20.41 9.77 -17.35
N ASP A 196 19.60 10.64 -16.73
CA ASP A 196 18.76 11.59 -17.46
C ASP A 196 19.61 12.79 -17.90
N ARG A 197 19.80 12.95 -19.21
CA ARG A 197 20.60 14.02 -19.81
C ARG A 197 19.78 15.23 -20.23
N ARG A 198 18.47 15.24 -20.00
CA ARG A 198 17.61 16.36 -20.37
C ARG A 198 17.94 17.60 -19.54
N THR A 199 17.77 18.78 -20.11
CA THR A 199 17.92 20.03 -19.36
C THR A 199 16.57 20.40 -18.73
N TYR A 200 16.56 20.51 -17.40
CA TYR A 200 15.39 20.95 -16.66
C TYR A 200 15.47 22.45 -16.38
N LEU A 201 14.36 23.15 -16.58
CA LEU A 201 14.24 24.57 -16.25
C LEU A 201 13.92 24.74 -14.77
N THR A 202 14.55 25.72 -14.13
CA THR A 202 14.14 26.14 -12.78
C THR A 202 13.14 27.27 -12.88
N LYS A 203 11.97 27.08 -12.28
CA LYS A 203 10.97 28.13 -12.10
C LYS A 203 10.22 27.88 -10.80
N ALA A 204 10.27 28.84 -9.89
CA ALA A 204 9.46 28.80 -8.67
C ALA A 204 7.97 28.83 -9.01
N GLU A 205 7.14 28.27 -8.11
CA GLU A 205 5.70 28.40 -8.21
C GLU A 205 5.25 29.87 -8.15
N PRO A 206 4.13 30.24 -8.80
CA PRO A 206 3.56 31.57 -8.70
C PRO A 206 3.42 32.04 -7.24
N ASP A 207 3.67 33.32 -7.01
CA ASP A 207 3.51 33.98 -5.70
C ASP A 207 4.40 33.42 -4.57
N THR A 208 5.47 32.68 -4.90
CA THR A 208 6.45 32.17 -3.93
C THR A 208 7.78 32.94 -3.95
N ILE A 209 8.87 32.32 -4.41
CA ILE A 209 10.21 32.93 -4.49
C ILE A 209 10.31 33.85 -5.72
N THR A 210 10.75 35.08 -5.49
CA THR A 210 11.03 36.06 -6.55
C THR A 210 12.52 36.23 -6.80
N ALA A 211 12.90 36.75 -7.98
CA ALA A 211 14.29 37.10 -8.28
C ALA A 211 14.86 38.14 -7.30
N ALA A 212 14.03 39.09 -6.85
CA ALA A 212 14.41 40.08 -5.86
C ALA A 212 14.78 39.44 -4.51
N MET A 213 14.01 38.45 -4.05
CA MET A 213 14.31 37.74 -2.79
C MET A 213 15.66 37.01 -2.83
N LEU A 214 16.01 36.44 -3.99
CA LEU A 214 17.31 35.81 -4.20
C LEU A 214 18.44 36.85 -4.26
N ALA A 215 18.20 37.97 -4.96
CA ALA A 215 19.18 39.05 -5.09
C ALA A 215 19.50 39.73 -3.75
N THR A 216 18.49 39.90 -2.88
CA THR A 216 18.67 40.46 -1.53
C THR A 216 19.19 39.45 -0.51
N GLY A 217 19.26 38.17 -0.87
CA GLY A 217 19.68 37.10 0.03
C GLY A 217 18.64 36.72 1.10
N SER A 218 17.41 37.25 1.02
CA SER A 218 16.30 36.89 1.92
C SER A 218 15.78 35.46 1.71
N ALA A 219 16.04 34.89 0.52
CA ALA A 219 15.86 33.48 0.23
C ALA A 219 17.11 32.92 -0.48
N LYS A 220 17.31 31.62 -0.35
CA LYS A 220 18.38 30.86 -0.99
C LYS A 220 17.81 29.74 -1.85
N ARG A 221 18.64 29.32 -2.81
CA ARG A 221 18.34 28.24 -3.75
C ARG A 221 19.48 27.23 -3.78
N TYR A 222 19.13 25.95 -3.82
CA TYR A 222 20.05 24.86 -4.14
C TYR A 222 19.43 23.98 -5.22
N GLU A 223 20.18 23.61 -6.25
CA GLU A 223 19.65 22.89 -7.41
C GLU A 223 20.37 21.56 -7.62
N THR A 224 19.60 20.57 -8.07
CA THR A 224 20.10 19.30 -8.58
C THR A 224 19.59 19.10 -10.01
N GLN A 225 19.69 17.89 -10.56
CA GLN A 225 19.21 17.60 -11.91
C GLN A 225 17.69 17.79 -12.02
N HIS A 226 16.93 17.24 -11.06
CA HIS A 226 15.47 17.17 -11.10
C HIS A 226 14.77 18.08 -10.08
N PHE A 227 15.50 18.70 -9.14
CA PHE A 227 14.90 19.44 -8.03
C PHE A 227 15.52 20.82 -7.82
N ALA A 228 14.68 21.76 -7.38
CA ALA A 228 15.09 23.09 -6.93
C ALA A 228 14.60 23.30 -5.50
N PHE A 229 15.55 23.44 -4.57
CA PHE A 229 15.31 23.66 -3.15
C PHE A 229 15.29 25.15 -2.86
N TRP A 230 14.25 25.61 -2.18
CA TRP A 230 14.00 27.00 -1.83
C TRP A 230 13.86 27.11 -0.32
N TYR A 231 14.62 28.01 0.30
CA TYR A 231 14.61 28.18 1.76
C TYR A 231 14.92 29.61 2.17
N GLY A 232 14.34 30.06 3.27
CA GLY A 232 14.67 31.33 3.91
C GLY A 232 16.02 31.28 4.61
N VAL A 233 16.38 32.38 5.27
CA VAL A 233 17.69 32.54 5.93
C VAL A 233 17.60 32.84 7.43
N ASN A 234 16.41 32.70 8.02
CA ASN A 234 16.22 32.99 9.43
C ASN A 234 16.67 31.81 10.31
N THR A 235 17.88 31.90 10.86
CA THR A 235 18.48 30.84 11.69
C THR A 235 17.76 30.61 13.02
N ALA A 236 16.89 31.54 13.45
CA ALA A 236 16.05 31.34 14.62
C ALA A 236 14.81 30.47 14.32
N ALA A 237 14.49 30.21 13.04
CA ALA A 237 13.32 29.43 12.65
C ALA A 237 13.50 27.93 12.96
N GLU A 238 12.39 27.21 13.09
CA GLU A 238 12.35 25.85 13.63
C GLU A 238 13.25 24.85 12.91
N SER A 239 13.29 24.85 11.57
CA SER A 239 14.10 23.90 10.82
C SER A 239 15.59 24.13 11.02
N TYR A 240 16.03 25.38 11.15
CA TYR A 240 17.42 25.69 11.50
C TYR A 240 17.78 25.19 12.89
N ARG A 241 16.91 25.40 13.88
CA ARG A 241 17.12 24.92 15.26
C ARG A 241 17.18 23.39 15.32
N ASP A 242 16.23 22.71 14.68
CA ASP A 242 16.18 21.25 14.62
C ASP A 242 17.46 20.70 13.97
N VAL A 243 17.88 21.22 12.81
CA VAL A 243 19.12 20.78 12.15
C VAL A 243 20.36 21.04 13.02
N ALA A 244 20.42 22.18 13.71
CA ALA A 244 21.50 22.48 14.64
C ALA A 244 21.56 21.47 15.80
N THR A 245 20.41 21.01 16.33
CA THR A 245 20.39 19.98 17.39
C THR A 245 20.98 18.63 16.96
N ARG A 246 21.06 18.37 15.65
CA ARG A 246 21.67 17.17 15.08
C ARG A 246 23.18 17.32 14.86
N GLY A 247 23.74 18.50 15.15
CA GLY A 247 25.16 18.79 14.93
C GLY A 247 25.55 18.84 13.44
N VAL A 248 24.61 19.14 12.55
CA VAL A 248 24.84 19.21 11.10
C VAL A 248 24.76 20.65 10.63
N ALA A 249 25.75 21.10 9.85
CA ALA A 249 25.68 22.40 9.19
C ALA A 249 24.52 22.45 8.18
N TRP A 250 23.78 23.56 8.14
CA TRP A 250 22.60 23.70 7.28
C TRP A 250 22.89 23.41 5.79
N THR A 251 24.02 23.90 5.28
CA THR A 251 24.44 23.64 3.89
C THR A 251 24.62 22.15 3.62
N THR A 252 25.33 21.45 4.51
CA THR A 252 25.49 19.99 4.44
C THR A 252 24.15 19.27 4.51
N PHE A 253 23.23 19.73 5.36
CA PHE A 253 21.89 19.15 5.48
C PHE A 253 21.08 19.29 4.19
N VAL A 254 21.05 20.48 3.58
CA VAL A 254 20.34 20.73 2.32
C VAL A 254 20.96 19.90 1.19
N THR A 255 22.28 19.91 1.04
CA THR A 255 22.98 19.15 0.00
C THR A 255 22.72 17.64 0.12
N ARG A 256 22.80 17.09 1.34
CA ARG A 256 22.49 15.66 1.56
C ARG A 256 21.02 15.35 1.28
N SER A 257 20.09 16.20 1.74
CA SER A 257 18.67 16.01 1.47
C SER A 257 18.39 16.01 -0.03
N ALA A 258 18.95 16.96 -0.76
CA ALA A 258 18.81 17.06 -2.21
C ALA A 258 19.41 15.86 -2.96
N ALA A 259 20.56 15.35 -2.51
CA ALA A 259 21.12 14.11 -3.06
C ALA A 259 20.18 12.91 -2.84
N TRP A 260 19.48 12.84 -1.70
CA TRP A 260 18.50 11.79 -1.44
C TRP A 260 17.26 11.89 -2.34
N PHE A 261 16.78 13.09 -2.63
CA PHE A 261 15.71 13.30 -3.62
C PHE A 261 16.07 12.75 -5.00
N GLU A 262 17.31 12.96 -5.46
CA GLU A 262 17.81 12.37 -6.70
C GLU A 262 17.84 10.84 -6.67
N LYS A 263 18.18 10.24 -5.52
CA LYS A 263 18.14 8.78 -5.35
C LYS A 263 16.71 8.25 -5.38
N VAL A 264 15.78 8.93 -4.72
CA VAL A 264 14.35 8.58 -4.75
C VAL A 264 13.78 8.69 -6.16
N TRP A 265 14.17 9.73 -6.92
CA TRP A 265 13.83 9.86 -8.34
C TRP A 265 14.31 8.65 -9.13
N GLN A 266 15.60 8.30 -9.00
CA GLN A 266 16.19 7.15 -9.69
C GLN A 266 15.50 5.84 -9.32
N MET A 267 15.24 5.59 -8.04
CA MET A 267 14.56 4.36 -7.61
C MET A 267 13.13 4.27 -8.15
N ASN A 268 12.37 5.37 -8.15
CA ASN A 268 11.03 5.35 -8.74
C ASN A 268 11.10 5.09 -10.26
N ALA A 269 12.06 5.68 -10.96
CA ALA A 269 12.23 5.49 -12.40
C ALA A 269 12.71 4.07 -12.76
N ASP A 270 13.79 3.60 -12.12
CA ASP A 270 14.52 2.40 -12.54
C ASP A 270 14.00 1.12 -11.86
N LEU A 271 13.54 1.19 -10.60
CA LEU A 271 13.01 0.03 -9.86
C LEU A 271 11.50 -0.14 -10.06
N LEU A 272 10.74 0.96 -9.98
CA LEU A 272 9.28 0.87 -10.05
C LEU A 272 8.71 1.12 -11.44
N GLY A 273 9.52 1.61 -12.40
CA GLY A 273 9.03 1.99 -13.72
C GLY A 273 7.99 3.12 -13.67
N ALA A 274 8.13 4.04 -12.70
CA ALA A 274 7.16 5.09 -12.47
C ALA A 274 7.07 6.07 -13.66
N PRO A 275 5.89 6.61 -13.98
CA PRO A 275 5.72 7.66 -14.98
C PRO A 275 6.25 8.99 -14.44
N MET A 276 7.55 9.22 -14.63
CA MET A 276 8.25 10.37 -14.06
C MET A 276 7.66 11.71 -14.53
N PRO A 277 7.63 12.76 -13.68
CA PRO A 277 7.06 14.06 -14.06
C PRO A 277 7.79 14.62 -15.27
N TYR A 278 7.02 15.25 -16.17
CA TYR A 278 7.57 15.84 -17.39
C TYR A 278 8.30 14.85 -18.32
N ALA A 279 8.09 13.53 -18.20
CA ALA A 279 8.73 12.53 -19.07
C ALA A 279 8.49 12.82 -20.57
N ALA A 280 7.32 13.32 -20.94
CA ALA A 280 6.95 13.68 -22.31
C ALA A 280 7.07 15.18 -22.64
N ALA A 281 7.54 16.02 -21.71
CA ALA A 281 7.62 17.46 -21.94
C ALA A 281 8.86 17.83 -22.76
N THR A 282 8.70 18.74 -23.72
CA THR A 282 9.81 19.30 -24.51
C THR A 282 10.71 20.23 -23.69
N ALA A 283 10.14 20.91 -22.69
CA ALA A 283 10.83 21.77 -21.75
C ALA A 283 10.49 21.35 -20.32
N PRO A 284 11.13 20.29 -19.79
CA PRO A 284 10.82 19.79 -18.45
C PRO A 284 11.28 20.78 -17.38
N LYS A 285 10.65 20.74 -16.20
CA LYS A 285 10.96 21.65 -15.08
C LYS A 285 11.44 20.87 -13.87
N ARG A 286 12.36 21.46 -13.11
CA ARG A 286 12.71 20.95 -11.79
C ARG A 286 11.49 20.99 -10.89
N ILE A 287 11.34 19.96 -10.05
CA ILE A 287 10.34 19.94 -8.99
C ILE A 287 10.79 20.89 -7.89
N ASN A 288 9.90 21.80 -7.49
CA ASN A 288 10.17 22.74 -6.42
C ASN A 288 10.03 22.06 -5.06
N VAL A 289 11.02 22.26 -4.19
CA VAL A 289 11.03 21.80 -2.80
C VAL A 289 11.21 23.03 -1.90
N TYR A 290 10.18 23.38 -1.13
CA TYR A 290 10.20 24.50 -0.20
C TYR A 290 10.48 23.98 1.21
N LEU A 291 11.58 24.44 1.80
CA LEU A 291 11.95 24.06 3.16
C LEU A 291 11.27 25.00 4.14
N CYS A 292 10.21 24.51 4.79
CA CYS A 292 9.44 25.28 5.77
C CYS A 292 10.21 25.47 7.07
N GLY A 293 9.78 26.41 7.90
CA GLY A 293 10.43 26.76 9.15
C GLY A 293 11.83 27.32 8.95
N THR A 294 12.07 28.03 7.83
CA THR A 294 13.38 28.60 7.48
C THR A 294 13.36 30.12 7.33
N GLY A 295 12.21 30.76 7.51
CA GLY A 295 12.06 32.19 7.26
C GLY A 295 11.72 32.53 5.82
N LEU A 296 11.01 31.65 5.09
CA LEU A 296 10.58 31.93 3.71
C LEU A 296 9.80 33.26 3.64
N PRO A 297 10.25 34.24 2.83
CA PRO A 297 9.76 35.62 2.88
C PRO A 297 8.35 35.81 2.31
N TYR A 298 7.84 34.86 1.53
CA TYR A 298 6.48 34.92 0.98
C TYR A 298 5.42 34.35 1.94
N ALA A 299 5.83 33.62 2.97
CA ALA A 299 4.91 32.97 3.89
C ALA A 299 4.37 33.96 4.93
N GLN A 300 3.07 33.91 5.17
CA GLN A 300 2.43 34.71 6.22
C GLN A 300 3.04 34.39 7.59
N GLY A 301 3.40 35.42 8.36
CA GLY A 301 4.06 35.24 9.66
C GLY A 301 5.54 34.86 9.57
N GLY A 302 6.13 34.87 8.37
CA GLY A 302 7.57 34.72 8.17
C GLY A 302 8.10 33.30 8.34
N ASP A 303 7.27 32.24 8.19
CA ASP A 303 7.71 30.84 8.14
C ASP A 303 8.70 30.44 9.25
N LEU A 304 8.31 30.70 10.50
CA LEU A 304 9.16 30.45 11.67
C LEU A 304 8.95 29.05 12.29
N THR A 305 7.88 28.37 11.89
CA THR A 305 7.45 27.06 12.43
C THR A 305 7.41 26.00 11.35
N GLU A 306 7.35 24.74 11.74
CA GLU A 306 7.16 23.64 10.80
C GLU A 306 5.83 23.72 10.00
N CYS A 307 5.82 23.10 8.83
CA CYS A 307 4.64 22.90 7.98
C CYS A 307 4.30 21.41 7.79
N GLY A 308 5.02 20.51 8.46
CA GLY A 308 4.95 19.07 8.23
C GLY A 308 5.66 18.65 6.93
N ALA A 309 5.07 17.69 6.23
CA ALA A 309 5.52 17.21 4.93
C ALA A 309 4.28 17.07 4.02
N SER A 310 4.35 17.62 2.81
CA SER A 310 3.28 17.53 1.82
C SER A 310 3.85 17.63 0.42
N GLY A 311 3.46 16.69 -0.45
CA GLY A 311 3.76 16.69 -1.87
C GLY A 311 2.52 16.94 -2.74
N GLY A 312 2.75 17.45 -3.94
CA GLY A 312 1.74 17.76 -4.94
C GLY A 312 2.39 18.31 -6.20
N GLN A 313 2.00 19.49 -6.66
CA GLN A 313 2.73 20.15 -7.75
C GLN A 313 4.20 20.45 -7.38
N ALA A 314 4.38 20.84 -6.12
CA ALA A 314 5.65 21.09 -5.44
C ALA A 314 5.61 20.37 -4.09
N ILE A 315 6.74 20.37 -3.38
CA ILE A 315 6.88 19.73 -2.07
C ILE A 315 7.15 20.80 -1.02
N GLY A 316 6.31 20.88 0.00
CA GLY A 316 6.55 21.67 1.21
C GLY A 316 6.96 20.74 2.33
N ILE A 317 8.13 20.95 2.94
CA ILE A 317 8.67 19.97 3.89
C ILE A 317 9.57 20.59 4.95
N SER A 318 9.35 20.22 6.21
CA SER A 318 10.14 20.62 7.36
C SER A 318 11.33 19.68 7.62
N SER A 319 12.34 20.16 8.34
CA SER A 319 13.60 19.45 8.53
C SER A 319 13.50 18.11 9.28
N TRP A 320 12.45 17.89 10.09
CA TRP A 320 12.20 16.59 10.74
C TRP A 320 11.89 15.47 9.74
N ALA A 321 11.24 15.80 8.62
CA ALA A 321 10.88 14.87 7.55
C ALA A 321 11.97 14.77 6.47
N LEU A 322 12.99 15.63 6.54
CA LEU A 322 14.13 15.65 5.62
C LEU A 322 15.35 14.93 6.19
N GLY A 323 16.22 14.52 5.27
CA GLY A 323 17.51 13.90 5.58
C GLY A 323 17.85 12.78 4.60
N TYR A 324 19.11 12.39 4.60
CA TYR A 324 19.59 11.30 3.75
C TYR A 324 18.97 9.96 4.17
N GLY A 325 18.23 9.31 3.27
CA GLY A 325 17.52 8.07 3.57
C GLY A 325 16.09 8.27 4.11
N SER A 326 15.57 9.50 4.16
CA SER A 326 14.23 9.76 4.69
C SER A 326 13.13 9.00 3.92
N HIS A 327 12.28 8.28 4.66
CA HIS A 327 11.04 7.68 4.15
C HIS A 327 10.05 8.74 3.70
N SER A 328 9.90 9.82 4.48
CA SER A 328 8.97 10.92 4.14
C SER A 328 9.33 11.57 2.80
N VAL A 329 10.62 11.71 2.47
CA VAL A 329 11.03 12.19 1.14
C VAL A 329 10.54 11.28 0.02
N ALA A 330 10.65 9.95 0.20
CA ALA A 330 10.15 8.99 -0.77
C ALA A 330 8.62 9.03 -0.90
N HIS A 331 7.93 9.19 0.24
CA HIS A 331 6.48 9.33 0.32
C HIS A 331 5.99 10.61 -0.38
N GLU A 332 6.51 11.79 -0.02
CA GLU A 332 6.06 13.07 -0.59
C GLU A 332 6.39 13.20 -2.09
N PHE A 333 7.51 12.63 -2.53
CA PHE A 333 7.81 12.59 -3.95
C PHE A 333 6.80 11.74 -4.73
N MET A 334 6.24 10.69 -4.12
CA MET A 334 5.16 9.92 -4.74
C MET A 334 3.90 10.77 -4.93
N HIS A 335 3.54 11.65 -3.99
CA HIS A 335 2.45 12.60 -4.23
C HIS A 335 2.72 13.54 -5.40
N THR A 336 3.99 13.85 -5.67
CA THR A 336 4.37 14.60 -6.88
C THR A 336 4.09 13.81 -8.15
N LEU A 337 4.52 12.55 -8.22
CA LEU A 337 4.21 11.65 -9.33
C LEU A 337 2.70 11.51 -9.56
N GLN A 338 1.92 11.33 -8.48
CA GLN A 338 0.46 11.28 -8.52
C GLN A 338 -0.14 12.57 -9.07
N TYR A 339 0.32 13.73 -8.60
CA TYR A 339 -0.12 15.02 -9.11
C TYR A 339 0.08 15.13 -10.62
N TYR A 340 1.29 14.83 -11.12
CA TYR A 340 1.60 14.95 -12.55
C TYR A 340 0.96 13.87 -13.43
N SER A 341 0.49 12.75 -12.86
CA SER A 341 -0.35 11.79 -13.58
C SER A 341 -1.75 12.33 -13.94
N GLY A 342 -2.21 13.32 -13.17
CA GLY A 342 -3.57 13.86 -13.26
C GLY A 342 -4.67 12.94 -12.70
N GLY A 343 -4.32 11.76 -12.18
CA GLY A 343 -5.28 10.76 -11.71
C GLY A 343 -5.92 11.13 -10.38
N TYR A 344 -7.16 10.67 -10.17
CA TYR A 344 -7.93 10.80 -8.93
C TYR A 344 -8.07 12.23 -8.37
N ARG A 345 -7.97 13.24 -9.24
CA ARG A 345 -8.25 14.65 -8.91
C ARG A 345 -9.74 14.87 -8.66
N ASN A 346 -10.03 15.71 -7.68
CA ASN A 346 -11.37 16.21 -7.35
C ASN A 346 -12.41 15.10 -7.05
N LEU A 347 -11.96 13.92 -6.60
CA LEU A 347 -12.81 12.83 -6.16
C LEU A 347 -12.49 12.48 -4.70
N GLN A 348 -13.28 13.01 -3.76
CA GLN A 348 -13.05 12.85 -2.32
C GLN A 348 -12.92 11.36 -1.90
N ALA A 349 -13.74 10.49 -2.46
CA ALA A 349 -13.75 9.06 -2.16
C ALA A 349 -12.46 8.32 -2.61
N ALA A 350 -11.60 8.95 -3.42
CA ALA A 350 -10.29 8.42 -3.80
C ALA A 350 -9.13 8.94 -2.92
N GLY A 351 -9.38 9.90 -2.02
CA GLY A 351 -8.31 10.59 -1.26
C GLY A 351 -7.45 9.65 -0.42
N TRP A 352 -8.05 8.60 0.17
CA TRP A 352 -7.30 7.59 0.93
C TRP A 352 -6.23 6.88 0.08
N PHE A 353 -6.49 6.70 -1.21
CA PHE A 353 -5.60 5.92 -2.08
C PHE A 353 -4.32 6.68 -2.45
N TRP A 354 -4.34 8.02 -2.41
CA TRP A 354 -3.14 8.83 -2.56
C TRP A 354 -2.09 8.45 -1.52
N GLU A 355 -2.50 8.35 -0.26
CA GLU A 355 -1.66 7.92 0.86
C GLU A 355 -1.21 6.46 0.70
N THR A 356 -2.13 5.55 0.36
CA THR A 356 -1.78 4.11 0.18
C THR A 356 -0.70 3.91 -0.86
N HIS A 357 -0.79 4.62 -1.97
CA HIS A 357 0.21 4.51 -3.03
C HIS A 357 1.52 5.25 -2.70
N ALA A 358 1.46 6.34 -1.92
CA ALA A 358 2.65 7.03 -1.41
C ALA A 358 3.46 6.15 -0.45
N ASN A 359 2.80 5.50 0.52
CA ASN A 359 3.44 4.56 1.44
C ASN A 359 3.93 3.32 0.71
N TRP A 360 3.22 2.81 -0.30
CA TRP A 360 3.71 1.72 -1.14
C TRP A 360 5.08 2.06 -1.76
N SER A 361 5.18 3.18 -2.49
CA SER A 361 6.42 3.58 -3.15
C SER A 361 7.55 3.82 -2.14
N ALA A 362 7.25 4.49 -1.02
CA ALA A 362 8.22 4.71 0.03
C ALA A 362 8.69 3.40 0.68
N PHE A 363 7.79 2.46 0.93
CA PHE A 363 8.12 1.13 1.45
C PHE A 363 8.98 0.35 0.46
N GLN A 364 8.74 0.46 -0.85
CA GLN A 364 9.53 -0.23 -1.87
C GLN A 364 10.91 0.37 -2.08
N THR A 365 11.09 1.68 -1.89
CA THR A 365 12.33 2.40 -2.26
C THR A 365 13.18 2.84 -1.07
N ALA A 366 12.63 2.86 0.15
CA ALA A 366 13.31 3.28 1.38
C ALA A 366 13.25 2.19 2.47
N ARG A 367 13.24 2.58 3.74
CA ARG A 367 13.16 1.68 4.92
C ARG A 367 11.87 0.83 4.92
N MET A 368 11.96 -0.37 5.49
CA MET A 368 10.92 -1.42 5.47
C MET A 368 10.07 -1.54 6.74
N ASP A 369 10.19 -0.62 7.68
CA ASP A 369 9.57 -0.67 9.01
C ASP A 369 8.45 0.35 9.16
N ASP A 370 7.55 0.37 8.17
CA ASP A 370 6.33 1.14 8.23
C ASP A 370 5.37 0.54 9.29
N SER A 371 5.29 1.20 10.45
CA SER A 371 4.42 0.80 11.54
C SER A 371 2.93 0.89 11.19
N ALA A 372 2.53 1.68 10.18
CA ALA A 372 1.13 1.75 9.76
C ALA A 372 0.62 0.41 9.20
N VAL A 373 1.53 -0.42 8.67
CA VAL A 373 1.20 -1.77 8.22
C VAL A 373 0.68 -2.62 9.39
N ALA A 374 1.22 -2.48 10.60
CA ALA A 374 0.74 -3.22 11.77
C ALA A 374 -0.74 -2.92 12.05
N TYR A 375 -1.15 -1.65 11.93
CA TYR A 375 -2.55 -1.25 12.05
C TYR A 375 -3.42 -1.92 10.98
N TYR A 376 -2.97 -1.96 9.72
CA TYR A 376 -3.69 -2.67 8.66
C TYR A 376 -3.79 -4.18 8.95
N GLN A 377 -2.71 -4.82 9.40
CA GLN A 377 -2.70 -6.23 9.77
C GLN A 377 -3.69 -6.55 10.90
N SER A 378 -3.91 -5.62 11.83
CA SER A 378 -4.94 -5.75 12.88
C SER A 378 -6.38 -5.57 12.38
N ASN A 379 -6.59 -5.11 11.14
CA ASN A 379 -7.89 -4.71 10.61
C ASN A 379 -8.19 -5.34 9.23
N LEU A 380 -7.63 -6.53 8.95
CA LEU A 380 -7.76 -7.19 7.65
C LEU A 380 -9.23 -7.45 7.24
N GLU A 381 -10.15 -7.60 8.19
CA GLU A 381 -11.59 -7.77 7.96
C GLU A 381 -12.24 -6.57 7.24
N ASN A 382 -11.62 -5.38 7.31
CA ASN A 382 -12.09 -4.18 6.63
C ASN A 382 -11.61 -4.07 5.18
N GLY A 383 -10.61 -4.88 4.81
CA GLY A 383 -10.08 -4.95 3.45
C GLY A 383 -9.06 -3.85 3.12
N PRO A 384 -8.36 -3.98 1.99
CA PRO A 384 -7.31 -3.04 1.59
C PRO A 384 -7.84 -1.68 1.11
N LEU A 385 -9.17 -1.49 1.10
CA LEU A 385 -9.83 -0.25 0.69
C LEU A 385 -10.36 0.56 1.87
N PHE A 386 -10.03 0.15 3.10
CA PHE A 386 -10.45 0.80 4.32
C PHE A 386 -9.71 2.15 4.50
N PRO A 387 -10.40 3.31 4.41
CA PRO A 387 -9.75 4.62 4.41
C PRO A 387 -8.92 4.93 5.67
N GLU A 388 -9.26 4.32 6.79
CA GLU A 388 -8.58 4.46 8.08
C GLU A 388 -7.22 3.77 8.07
N SER A 389 -7.06 2.69 7.31
CA SER A 389 -5.78 1.99 7.14
C SER A 389 -4.97 2.49 5.94
N ARG A 390 -5.30 3.67 5.39
CA ARG A 390 -4.69 4.19 4.15
C ARG A 390 -3.16 4.19 4.14
N TYR A 391 -2.50 4.39 5.28
CA TYR A 391 -1.04 4.37 5.35
C TYR A 391 -0.47 2.94 5.29
N GLY A 392 -1.17 1.93 5.83
CA GLY A 392 -0.69 0.55 5.92
C GLY A 392 -1.28 -0.45 4.93
N ALA A 393 -2.34 -0.07 4.20
CA ALA A 393 -3.06 -0.97 3.28
C ALA A 393 -2.33 -1.22 1.94
N HIS A 394 -1.10 -0.73 1.81
CA HIS A 394 -0.30 -0.85 0.61
C HIS A 394 0.15 -2.27 0.18
N PRO A 395 0.03 -3.35 0.99
CA PRO A 395 0.26 -4.70 0.49
C PRO A 395 -0.58 -5.08 -0.74
N LEU A 396 -1.75 -4.46 -0.96
CA LEU A 396 -2.51 -4.65 -2.19
C LEU A 396 -1.72 -4.19 -3.44
N LEU A 397 -1.01 -3.06 -3.34
CA LEU A 397 -0.18 -2.57 -4.45
C LEU A 397 1.06 -3.44 -4.65
N MET A 398 1.61 -4.04 -3.59
CA MET A 398 2.66 -5.06 -3.73
C MET A 398 2.14 -6.27 -4.51
N PHE A 399 0.95 -6.78 -4.15
CA PHE A 399 0.32 -7.90 -4.85
C PHE A 399 0.18 -7.63 -6.36
N LEU A 400 -0.31 -6.43 -6.72
CA LEU A 400 -0.49 -6.04 -8.11
C LEU A 400 0.85 -5.86 -8.84
N ALA A 401 1.84 -5.25 -8.20
CA ALA A 401 3.17 -5.01 -8.79
C ALA A 401 4.00 -6.30 -8.98
N GLU A 402 3.86 -7.25 -8.06
CA GLU A 402 4.59 -8.53 -8.09
C GLU A 402 3.97 -9.54 -9.06
N THR A 403 2.71 -9.35 -9.45
CA THR A 403 2.03 -10.21 -10.42
C THR A 403 2.23 -9.65 -11.82
N ASP A 404 2.98 -10.34 -12.69
CA ASP A 404 3.34 -9.85 -14.04
C ASP A 404 2.13 -9.33 -14.83
N ALA A 405 1.03 -10.09 -14.82
CA ALA A 405 -0.19 -9.76 -15.55
C ALA A 405 -0.86 -8.46 -15.06
N THR A 406 -0.64 -8.05 -13.81
CA THR A 406 -1.25 -6.83 -13.24
C THR A 406 -0.27 -5.71 -12.98
N ARG A 407 1.05 -5.92 -13.16
CA ARG A 407 2.08 -4.95 -12.80
C ARG A 407 1.85 -3.59 -13.44
N SER A 408 1.53 -3.57 -14.74
CA SER A 408 1.25 -2.34 -15.48
C SER A 408 0.08 -1.56 -14.88
N LEU A 409 -0.92 -2.24 -14.32
CA LEU A 409 -2.13 -1.62 -13.76
C LEU A 409 -1.82 -0.71 -12.57
N VAL A 410 -0.71 -0.93 -11.86
CA VAL A 410 -0.28 -0.07 -10.74
C VAL A 410 -0.11 1.38 -11.19
N TRP A 411 0.50 1.59 -12.36
CA TRP A 411 0.71 2.92 -12.93
C TRP A 411 -0.39 3.33 -13.89
N GLU A 412 -0.91 2.40 -14.69
CA GLU A 412 -1.96 2.72 -15.64
C GLU A 412 -3.23 3.19 -14.95
N MET A 413 -3.52 2.75 -13.72
CA MET A 413 -4.68 3.25 -13.00
C MET A 413 -4.60 4.76 -12.71
N TRP A 414 -3.40 5.34 -12.58
CA TRP A 414 -3.25 6.79 -12.41
C TRP A 414 -3.35 7.53 -13.73
N LEU A 415 -2.81 6.94 -14.79
CA LEU A 415 -2.69 7.57 -16.11
C LEU A 415 -3.97 7.48 -16.95
N LYS A 416 -4.73 6.39 -16.78
CA LYS A 416 -5.84 6.01 -17.66
C LYS A 416 -7.18 5.90 -16.93
N ASN A 417 -7.31 6.50 -15.73
CA ASN A 417 -8.61 6.58 -15.08
C ASN A 417 -9.59 7.44 -15.91
N GLN A 418 -10.88 7.14 -15.83
CA GLN A 418 -11.92 7.92 -16.49
C GLN A 418 -12.02 9.31 -15.88
N ARG A 419 -12.12 10.32 -16.74
CA ARG A 419 -12.17 11.74 -16.37
C ARG A 419 -13.23 12.48 -17.19
N ASN A 420 -13.82 13.52 -16.62
CA ASN A 420 -14.67 14.45 -17.37
C ASN A 420 -13.80 15.44 -18.19
N ALA A 421 -14.44 16.35 -18.93
CA ALA A 421 -13.74 17.37 -19.72
C ALA A 421 -12.90 18.36 -18.89
N ALA A 422 -13.24 18.55 -17.61
CA ALA A 422 -12.46 19.38 -16.67
C ALA A 422 -11.25 18.62 -16.07
N GLY A 423 -11.14 17.32 -16.34
CA GLY A 423 -10.10 16.45 -15.79
C GLY A 423 -10.44 15.85 -14.43
N ASP A 424 -11.66 16.06 -13.91
CA ASP A 424 -12.11 15.45 -12.66
C ASP A 424 -12.30 13.96 -12.85
N THR A 425 -11.93 13.18 -11.84
CA THR A 425 -12.00 11.72 -11.91
C THR A 425 -13.42 11.20 -11.70
N LEU A 426 -13.81 10.22 -12.52
CA LEU A 426 -15.16 9.62 -12.54
C LEU A 426 -15.23 8.19 -11.96
N GLU A 427 -14.09 7.59 -11.62
CA GLU A 427 -14.02 6.22 -11.12
C GLU A 427 -13.01 6.09 -9.97
N LEU A 428 -13.25 5.13 -9.08
CA LEU A 428 -12.36 4.82 -7.96
C LEU A 428 -11.23 3.87 -8.37
N PRO A 429 -10.10 3.84 -7.64
CA PRO A 429 -8.92 3.08 -8.03
C PRO A 429 -9.17 1.62 -8.42
N ILE A 430 -9.99 0.90 -7.64
CA ILE A 430 -10.32 -0.50 -7.95
C ILE A 430 -11.23 -0.64 -9.15
N GLN A 431 -12.15 0.30 -9.37
CA GLN A 431 -12.96 0.31 -10.60
C GLN A 431 -12.05 0.49 -11.82
N THR A 432 -11.06 1.40 -11.74
CA THR A 432 -10.04 1.58 -12.77
C THR A 432 -9.24 0.31 -13.02
N VAL A 433 -8.72 -0.33 -11.97
CA VAL A 433 -7.92 -1.57 -12.07
C VAL A 433 -8.72 -2.67 -12.72
N VAL A 434 -9.97 -2.88 -12.32
CA VAL A 434 -10.82 -3.93 -12.89
C VAL A 434 -11.16 -3.64 -14.35
N ARG A 435 -11.51 -2.40 -14.69
CA ARG A 435 -11.81 -1.99 -16.06
C ARG A 435 -10.59 -2.14 -16.97
N LEU A 436 -9.43 -1.65 -16.57
CA LEU A 436 -8.19 -1.75 -17.35
C LEU A 436 -7.74 -3.21 -17.46
N GLY A 437 -7.82 -3.99 -16.38
CA GLY A 437 -7.51 -5.41 -16.42
C GLY A 437 -8.46 -6.19 -17.34
N GLN A 438 -9.73 -5.80 -17.44
CA GLN A 438 -10.65 -6.36 -18.42
C GLN A 438 -10.24 -6.03 -19.85
N GLN A 439 -9.83 -4.79 -20.11
CA GLN A 439 -9.33 -4.36 -21.43
C GLN A 439 -8.03 -5.10 -21.82
N GLN A 440 -7.19 -5.44 -20.86
CA GLN A 440 -5.94 -6.19 -21.06
C GLN A 440 -6.14 -7.71 -21.06
N GLY A 441 -7.36 -8.21 -20.83
CA GLY A 441 -7.66 -9.66 -20.76
C GLY A 441 -7.22 -10.34 -19.46
N VAL A 442 -6.70 -9.59 -18.49
CA VAL A 442 -6.32 -10.06 -17.15
C VAL A 442 -7.56 -10.38 -16.30
N PHE A 443 -8.62 -9.60 -16.48
CA PHE A 443 -9.92 -9.78 -15.82
C PHE A 443 -11.06 -9.91 -16.85
N PRO A 444 -11.11 -11.00 -17.62
CA PRO A 444 -12.04 -11.12 -18.75
C PRO A 444 -13.52 -10.99 -18.36
N GLN A 445 -13.87 -11.31 -17.10
CA GLN A 445 -15.22 -11.16 -16.55
C GLN A 445 -15.31 -10.02 -15.52
N GLY A 446 -14.45 -9.01 -15.62
CA GLY A 446 -14.43 -7.86 -14.72
C GLY A 446 -14.30 -8.28 -13.25
N PHE A 447 -15.23 -7.81 -12.41
CA PHE A 447 -15.21 -8.09 -10.97
C PHE A 447 -15.28 -9.59 -10.61
N ARG A 448 -15.82 -10.45 -11.48
CA ARG A 448 -15.81 -11.91 -11.25
C ARG A 448 -14.41 -12.50 -11.36
N SER A 449 -13.63 -12.09 -12.36
CA SER A 449 -12.23 -12.49 -12.48
C SER A 449 -11.37 -11.84 -11.39
N PHE A 450 -11.66 -10.59 -11.03
CA PHE A 450 -10.97 -9.90 -9.94
C PHE A 450 -11.20 -10.57 -8.58
N ALA A 451 -12.37 -11.20 -8.36
CA ALA A 451 -12.66 -11.94 -7.14
C ALA A 451 -11.63 -13.03 -6.83
N ASP A 452 -11.15 -13.75 -7.86
CA ASP A 452 -10.11 -14.76 -7.68
C ASP A 452 -8.77 -14.12 -7.29
N SER A 453 -8.41 -13.00 -7.93
CA SER A 453 -7.19 -12.26 -7.60
C SER A 453 -7.20 -11.70 -6.18
N ILE A 454 -8.30 -11.09 -5.75
CA ILE A 454 -8.40 -10.57 -4.38
C ILE A 454 -8.49 -11.70 -3.35
N GLY A 455 -9.05 -12.86 -3.71
CA GLY A 455 -9.00 -14.08 -2.90
C GLY A 455 -7.57 -14.61 -2.72
N ARG A 456 -6.77 -14.62 -3.79
CA ARG A 456 -5.34 -14.98 -3.73
C ARG A 456 -4.53 -13.95 -2.92
N TYR A 457 -4.85 -12.67 -3.05
CA TYR A 457 -4.28 -11.63 -2.19
C TYR A 457 -4.56 -11.93 -0.71
N GLY A 458 -5.81 -12.22 -0.37
CA GLY A 458 -6.20 -12.63 0.97
C GLY A 458 -5.41 -13.84 1.47
N ALA A 459 -5.28 -14.89 0.65
CA ALA A 459 -4.47 -16.07 0.98
C ALA A 459 -3.01 -15.72 1.29
N ARG A 460 -2.39 -14.82 0.51
CA ARG A 460 -1.01 -14.37 0.72
C ARG A 460 -0.83 -13.62 2.04
N LEU A 461 -1.87 -12.97 2.58
CA LEU A 461 -1.81 -12.28 3.88
C LEU A 461 -1.59 -13.23 5.07
N ALA A 462 -1.85 -14.54 4.96
CA ALA A 462 -1.57 -15.50 6.04
C ALA A 462 -0.07 -15.71 6.27
N ALA A 463 0.73 -15.69 5.21
CA ALA A 463 2.19 -15.85 5.27
C ALA A 463 2.95 -14.54 5.05
N PHE A 464 2.23 -13.46 4.70
CA PHE A 464 2.78 -12.30 4.00
C PHE A 464 3.71 -12.69 2.84
N ASP A 465 3.26 -13.64 2.02
CA ASP A 465 4.04 -14.18 0.92
C ASP A 465 4.19 -13.16 -0.21
N PHE A 466 5.02 -12.13 0.02
CA PHE A 466 5.37 -11.03 -0.86
C PHE A 466 6.89 -10.95 -0.93
N VAL A 467 7.43 -10.15 -1.85
CA VAL A 467 8.89 -9.90 -1.90
C VAL A 467 9.37 -9.41 -0.52
N SER A 468 8.59 -8.58 0.17
CA SER A 468 8.95 -8.07 1.50
C SER A 468 8.48 -8.94 2.68
N GLN A 469 8.34 -10.27 2.50
CA GLN A 469 7.81 -11.18 3.53
C GLN A 469 8.47 -11.01 4.90
N LYS A 470 9.81 -11.00 4.98
CA LYS A 470 10.52 -10.89 6.26
C LYS A 470 10.17 -9.62 7.02
N ALA A 471 10.10 -8.48 6.33
CA ALA A 471 9.71 -7.21 6.93
C ALA A 471 8.27 -7.24 7.44
N LEU A 472 7.33 -7.76 6.64
CA LEU A 472 5.92 -7.85 7.02
C LEU A 472 5.69 -8.79 8.20
N LEU A 473 6.42 -9.91 8.26
CA LEU A 473 6.43 -10.82 9.41
C LEU A 473 7.05 -10.16 10.65
N ASP A 474 8.14 -9.41 10.51
CA ASP A 474 8.74 -8.70 11.65
C ASP A 474 7.82 -7.60 12.19
N ILE A 475 7.14 -6.85 11.30
CA ILE A 475 6.11 -5.86 11.69
C ILE A 475 4.95 -6.55 12.40
N SER A 476 4.59 -7.77 11.99
CA SER A 476 3.48 -8.50 12.62
C SER A 476 3.72 -8.84 14.08
N LYS A 477 4.98 -8.84 14.53
CA LYS A 477 5.38 -9.02 15.94
C LYS A 477 5.14 -7.77 16.79
N ASP A 478 4.82 -6.63 16.18
CA ASP A 478 4.43 -5.44 16.92
C ASP A 478 3.05 -5.64 17.57
N ARG A 479 2.89 -5.13 18.80
CA ARG A 479 1.60 -5.14 19.52
C ARG A 479 0.46 -4.46 18.75
N ALA A 480 0.77 -3.56 17.81
CA ALA A 480 -0.22 -2.93 16.95
C ALA A 480 -0.81 -3.89 15.91
N ALA A 481 -0.16 -5.03 15.63
CA ALA A 481 -0.63 -6.08 14.72
C ALA A 481 -1.38 -7.24 15.44
N ALA A 482 -1.61 -7.10 16.75
CA ALA A 482 -2.20 -8.12 17.61
C ALA A 482 -3.50 -8.75 17.12
N LYS A 483 -4.32 -7.97 16.40
CA LYS A 483 -5.67 -8.38 16.02
C LYS A 483 -5.69 -9.04 14.65
N ARG A 484 -4.55 -9.53 14.16
CA ARG A 484 -4.47 -10.15 12.84
C ARG A 484 -5.36 -11.38 12.70
N TYR A 485 -5.52 -12.16 13.77
CA TYR A 485 -6.29 -13.40 13.74
C TYR A 485 -7.73 -13.19 14.20
N VAL A 486 -8.68 -13.78 13.47
CA VAL A 486 -10.12 -13.67 13.75
C VAL A 486 -10.62 -15.02 14.27
N PRO A 487 -11.13 -15.11 15.52
CA PRO A 487 -11.75 -16.33 16.00
C PRO A 487 -13.07 -16.58 15.28
N LEU A 488 -13.42 -17.86 15.08
CA LEU A 488 -14.75 -18.24 14.61
C LEU A 488 -15.73 -18.40 15.79
N LYS A 489 -17.02 -18.19 15.54
CA LYS A 489 -18.08 -18.47 16.50
C LYS A 489 -18.52 -19.93 16.37
N ALA A 490 -18.34 -20.72 17.42
CA ALA A 490 -18.84 -22.11 17.43
C ALA A 490 -20.37 -22.17 17.30
N LEU A 491 -20.86 -23.14 16.52
CA LEU A 491 -22.29 -23.45 16.40
C LEU A 491 -22.65 -24.69 17.22
N ALA A 492 -23.95 -24.94 17.40
CA ALA A 492 -24.45 -26.07 18.19
C ALA A 492 -23.95 -27.43 17.66
N THR A 493 -23.78 -27.56 16.34
CA THR A 493 -23.21 -28.77 15.74
C THR A 493 -21.68 -28.74 15.84
N ARG A 494 -21.10 -29.80 16.44
CA ARG A 494 -19.64 -29.96 16.53
C ARG A 494 -18.98 -29.87 15.15
N GLY A 495 -17.85 -29.16 15.09
CA GLY A 495 -17.09 -28.94 13.85
C GLY A 495 -17.71 -27.90 12.91
N ARG A 496 -18.83 -27.27 13.29
CA ARG A 496 -19.44 -26.16 12.56
C ARG A 496 -19.22 -24.83 13.28
N TYR A 497 -18.94 -23.81 12.49
CA TYR A 497 -18.63 -22.47 12.97
C TYR A 497 -19.23 -21.41 12.05
N ALA A 498 -19.44 -20.21 12.57
CA ALA A 498 -19.80 -19.01 11.82
C ALA A 498 -18.69 -17.97 11.89
N SER A 499 -18.66 -17.04 10.93
CA SER A 499 -17.84 -15.83 10.99
C SER A 499 -18.11 -15.04 12.27
N SER A 500 -17.09 -14.39 12.84
CA SER A 500 -17.25 -13.56 14.05
C SER A 500 -18.23 -12.41 13.79
N PRO A 501 -19.30 -12.25 14.59
CA PRO A 501 -20.17 -11.09 14.51
C PRO A 501 -19.52 -9.81 15.08
N GLU A 502 -18.53 -9.95 15.96
CA GLU A 502 -17.81 -8.82 16.56
C GLU A 502 -16.74 -8.23 15.63
N ARG A 503 -16.26 -9.02 14.67
CA ARG A 503 -15.35 -8.62 13.60
C ARG A 503 -15.94 -9.03 12.25
N PRO A 504 -16.94 -8.29 11.76
CA PRO A 504 -17.64 -8.64 10.54
C PRO A 504 -16.71 -8.48 9.32
N LEU A 505 -16.79 -9.44 8.41
CA LEU A 505 -16.06 -9.40 7.15
C LEU A 505 -16.70 -8.38 6.21
N ASN A 506 -15.97 -7.33 5.84
CA ASN A 506 -16.42 -6.30 4.90
C ASN A 506 -15.90 -6.56 3.48
N ILE A 507 -16.32 -5.74 2.51
CA ILE A 507 -15.91 -5.88 1.10
C ILE A 507 -14.38 -5.96 0.95
N TYR A 508 -13.90 -7.02 0.30
CA TYR A 508 -12.46 -7.32 0.13
C TYR A 508 -11.67 -7.47 1.43
N GLY A 509 -12.37 -7.53 2.56
CA GLY A 509 -11.84 -7.95 3.84
C GLY A 509 -11.40 -9.40 3.82
N THR A 510 -10.46 -9.73 4.70
CA THR A 510 -9.92 -11.08 4.87
C THR A 510 -9.89 -11.47 6.34
N HIS A 511 -10.45 -12.63 6.66
CA HIS A 511 -10.20 -13.31 7.92
C HIS A 511 -9.05 -14.30 7.75
N VAL A 512 -8.08 -14.23 8.66
CA VAL A 512 -7.04 -15.25 8.84
C VAL A 512 -7.35 -15.97 10.15
N ILE A 513 -7.67 -17.25 10.06
CA ILE A 513 -8.09 -18.07 11.20
C ILE A 513 -7.05 -19.18 11.43
N PRO A 514 -6.26 -19.12 12.51
CA PRO A 514 -5.38 -20.21 12.88
C PRO A 514 -6.14 -21.52 13.08
N LEU A 515 -5.54 -22.61 12.62
CA LEU A 515 -6.04 -23.97 12.77
C LEU A 515 -4.99 -24.80 13.52
N THR A 516 -5.44 -25.59 14.48
CA THR A 516 -4.64 -26.63 15.13
C THR A 516 -5.01 -27.97 14.51
N PRO A 517 -4.11 -28.59 13.72
CA PRO A 517 -4.34 -29.94 13.20
C PRO A 517 -4.61 -30.94 14.33
N GLN A 518 -5.53 -31.87 14.10
CA GLN A 518 -5.77 -32.97 15.05
C GLN A 518 -4.58 -33.93 15.06
N THR A 519 -4.33 -34.59 16.18
CA THR A 519 -3.26 -35.59 16.30
C THR A 519 -3.39 -36.66 15.21
N GLY A 520 -2.32 -36.83 14.41
CA GLY A 520 -2.29 -37.80 13.31
C GLY A 520 -2.99 -37.37 12.03
N ALA A 521 -3.58 -36.17 11.96
CA ALA A 521 -4.22 -35.66 10.75
C ALA A 521 -3.23 -35.59 9.58
N LYS A 522 -3.65 -36.10 8.42
CA LYS A 522 -2.90 -36.03 7.16
C LYS A 522 -3.44 -34.99 6.19
N ALA A 523 -4.67 -34.56 6.42
CA ALA A 523 -5.33 -33.53 5.65
C ALA A 523 -6.32 -32.75 6.52
N ILE A 524 -6.59 -31.52 6.12
CA ILE A 524 -7.64 -30.67 6.68
C ILE A 524 -8.62 -30.37 5.56
N SER A 525 -9.93 -30.52 5.84
CA SER A 525 -10.96 -30.13 4.88
C SER A 525 -11.87 -29.08 5.49
N VAL A 526 -12.17 -28.05 4.71
CA VAL A 526 -13.09 -26.98 5.08
C VAL A 526 -14.16 -26.88 4.01
N SER A 527 -15.42 -26.91 4.43
CA SER A 527 -16.53 -26.52 3.57
C SER A 527 -17.14 -25.21 4.04
N LEU A 528 -17.19 -24.22 3.15
CA LEU A 528 -17.73 -22.89 3.41
C LEU A 528 -19.09 -22.72 2.75
N GLN A 529 -20.03 -22.08 3.46
CA GLN A 529 -21.32 -21.63 2.94
C GLN A 529 -21.50 -20.13 3.19
N GLY A 530 -21.83 -19.38 2.14
CA GLY A 530 -22.16 -17.96 2.26
C GLY A 530 -23.53 -17.75 2.91
N LYS A 531 -23.74 -16.62 3.60
CA LYS A 531 -24.98 -16.34 4.35
C LYS A 531 -25.71 -15.07 3.90
N THR A 532 -25.37 -14.55 2.73
CA THR A 532 -26.05 -13.41 2.13
C THR A 532 -25.97 -13.47 0.61
N VAL A 533 -26.87 -12.77 -0.07
CA VAL A 533 -26.84 -12.53 -1.53
C VAL A 533 -26.63 -11.06 -1.87
N ALA A 534 -26.52 -10.19 -0.86
CA ALA A 534 -26.36 -8.75 -1.03
C ALA A 534 -25.12 -8.41 -1.87
N ASP A 535 -25.24 -7.42 -2.76
CA ASP A 535 -24.18 -6.97 -3.67
C ASP A 535 -23.46 -8.08 -4.45
N GLN A 536 -24.24 -9.10 -4.86
CA GLN A 536 -23.69 -10.27 -5.54
C GLN A 536 -22.57 -10.89 -4.71
N ALA A 537 -22.87 -11.09 -3.42
CA ALA A 537 -21.94 -11.60 -2.43
C ALA A 537 -21.26 -12.86 -2.96
N ALA A 538 -19.95 -12.88 -2.81
CA ALA A 538 -19.14 -14.04 -3.08
C ALA A 538 -17.97 -14.07 -2.09
N TRP A 539 -17.40 -15.24 -1.92
CA TRP A 539 -16.24 -15.48 -1.08
C TRP A 539 -15.22 -16.27 -1.88
N ARG A 540 -13.95 -16.01 -1.57
CA ARG A 540 -12.85 -16.90 -1.87
C ARG A 540 -12.21 -17.35 -0.59
N PHE A 541 -11.88 -18.63 -0.51
CA PHE A 541 -11.28 -19.19 0.69
C PHE A 541 -10.28 -20.28 0.34
N THR A 542 -9.28 -20.46 1.20
CA THR A 542 -8.30 -21.54 1.05
C THR A 542 -7.71 -21.91 2.40
N LEU A 543 -6.96 -22.99 2.42
CA LEU A 543 -6.11 -23.42 3.52
C LEU A 543 -4.66 -23.11 3.17
N VAL A 544 -3.91 -22.56 4.14
CA VAL A 544 -2.50 -22.21 3.98
C VAL A 544 -1.72 -22.89 5.09
N SER A 545 -0.71 -23.69 4.76
CA SER A 545 0.25 -24.22 5.73
C SER A 545 1.61 -23.55 5.58
N LEU A 546 2.31 -23.31 6.69
CA LEU A 546 3.67 -22.77 6.70
C LEU A 546 4.64 -23.78 7.32
N ASP A 547 5.85 -23.85 6.79
CA ASP A 547 6.97 -24.56 7.43
C ASP A 547 7.67 -23.69 8.50
N ALA A 548 8.76 -24.18 9.09
CA ALA A 548 9.52 -23.45 10.10
C ALA A 548 10.23 -22.19 9.55
N GLN A 549 10.37 -22.07 8.24
CA GLN A 549 10.97 -20.94 7.53
C GLN A 549 9.91 -19.97 6.98
N SER A 550 8.63 -20.18 7.33
CA SER A 550 7.49 -19.40 6.82
C SER A 550 7.28 -19.53 5.30
N HIS A 551 7.73 -20.63 4.68
CA HIS A 551 7.36 -20.92 3.29
C HIS A 551 5.92 -21.44 3.22
N PRO A 552 5.07 -20.84 2.39
CA PRO A 552 3.67 -21.24 2.32
C PRO A 552 3.43 -22.39 1.35
N THR A 553 2.45 -23.21 1.69
CA THR A 553 1.77 -24.15 0.80
C THR A 553 0.28 -23.86 0.81
N TYR A 554 -0.31 -23.67 -0.37
CA TYR A 554 -1.70 -23.31 -0.56
C TYR A 554 -2.52 -24.49 -1.06
N ALA A 555 -3.70 -24.70 -0.48
CA ALA A 555 -4.73 -25.51 -1.13
C ALA A 555 -5.35 -24.73 -2.31
N PRO A 556 -6.07 -25.42 -3.23
CA PRO A 556 -6.82 -24.76 -4.29
C PRO A 556 -7.77 -23.69 -3.74
N LEU A 557 -7.93 -22.58 -4.47
CA LEU A 557 -8.82 -21.50 -4.07
C LEU A 557 -10.28 -21.94 -4.24
N GLY A 558 -11.00 -22.08 -3.14
CA GLY A 558 -12.43 -22.32 -3.12
C GLY A 558 -13.21 -21.06 -3.45
N ALA A 559 -14.33 -21.22 -4.16
CA ALA A 559 -15.25 -20.15 -4.52
C ALA A 559 -16.67 -20.45 -4.02
N VAL A 560 -17.33 -19.44 -3.47
CA VAL A 560 -18.74 -19.51 -3.03
C VAL A 560 -19.47 -18.26 -3.50
N ASP A 561 -20.59 -18.45 -4.18
CA ASP A 561 -21.46 -17.37 -4.65
C ASP A 561 -22.78 -17.38 -3.86
N GLY A 562 -23.20 -16.22 -3.34
CA GLY A 562 -24.43 -16.06 -2.58
C GLY A 562 -24.53 -17.02 -1.38
N THR A 563 -25.56 -17.86 -1.35
CA THR A 563 -25.76 -18.84 -0.28
C THR A 563 -25.28 -20.25 -0.64
N ALA A 564 -24.54 -20.38 -1.74
CA ALA A 564 -23.96 -21.66 -2.17
C ALA A 564 -22.95 -22.19 -1.16
N LYS A 565 -22.50 -23.42 -1.39
CA LYS A 565 -21.53 -24.12 -0.56
C LYS A 565 -20.42 -24.70 -1.43
N SER A 566 -19.19 -24.64 -0.96
CA SER A 566 -18.02 -25.25 -1.61
C SER A 566 -17.08 -25.84 -0.56
N ALA A 567 -16.14 -26.68 -0.96
CA ALA A 567 -15.18 -27.32 -0.06
C ALA A 567 -13.78 -27.33 -0.66
N VAL A 568 -12.78 -27.21 0.22
CA VAL A 568 -11.36 -27.25 -0.10
C VAL A 568 -10.68 -28.17 0.90
N THR A 569 -9.73 -28.97 0.42
CA THR A 569 -8.90 -29.86 1.24
C THR A 569 -7.43 -29.53 1.03
N LEU A 570 -6.68 -29.46 2.13
CA LEU A 570 -5.23 -29.37 2.12
C LEU A 570 -4.65 -30.68 2.64
N THR A 571 -3.85 -31.36 1.83
CA THR A 571 -2.92 -32.38 2.31
C THR A 571 -1.83 -31.68 3.11
N LEU A 572 -1.65 -32.05 4.38
CA LEU A 572 -0.69 -31.39 5.26
C LEU A 572 0.74 -31.74 4.85
N PRO A 573 1.57 -30.75 4.45
CA PRO A 573 2.98 -31.00 4.17
C PRO A 573 3.72 -31.50 5.42
N ALA A 574 4.70 -32.38 5.21
CA ALA A 574 5.63 -32.75 6.27
C ALA A 574 6.37 -31.50 6.78
N GLY A 575 6.52 -31.36 8.10
CA GLY A 575 7.19 -30.19 8.70
C GLY A 575 6.34 -28.92 8.78
N SER A 576 5.03 -28.99 8.47
CA SER A 576 4.09 -27.90 8.73
C SER A 576 4.12 -27.51 10.21
N THR A 577 4.38 -26.23 10.49
CA THR A 577 4.39 -25.68 11.86
C THR A 577 3.14 -24.87 12.16
N GLN A 578 2.51 -24.31 11.13
CA GLN A 578 1.33 -23.43 11.25
C GLN A 578 0.36 -23.74 10.12
N THR A 579 -0.94 -23.62 10.40
CA THR A 579 -1.97 -23.76 9.38
C THR A 579 -3.09 -22.77 9.61
N TYR A 580 -3.62 -22.22 8.52
CA TYR A 580 -4.64 -21.19 8.55
C TYR A 580 -5.78 -21.54 7.59
N LEU A 581 -7.00 -21.25 7.99
CA LEU A 581 -8.11 -20.99 7.07
C LEU A 581 -8.09 -19.50 6.74
N VAL A 582 -8.12 -19.18 5.45
CA VAL A 582 -8.25 -17.82 4.97
C VAL A 582 -9.58 -17.67 4.24
N VAL A 583 -10.36 -16.64 4.60
CA VAL A 583 -11.64 -16.32 3.95
C VAL A 583 -11.66 -14.85 3.58
N THR A 584 -11.88 -14.55 2.31
CA THR A 584 -11.96 -13.20 1.76
C THR A 584 -13.34 -12.96 1.17
N ALA A 585 -13.97 -11.82 1.49
CA ALA A 585 -15.21 -11.42 0.84
C ALA A 585 -14.90 -10.78 -0.51
N THR A 586 -15.46 -11.31 -1.58
CA THR A 586 -15.11 -10.95 -2.96
C THR A 586 -16.35 -10.62 -3.79
N PRO A 587 -17.24 -9.72 -3.34
CA PRO A 587 -18.49 -9.43 -4.05
C PRO A 587 -18.23 -8.96 -5.48
N TYR A 588 -19.14 -9.33 -6.39
CA TYR A 588 -19.03 -8.93 -7.79
C TYR A 588 -19.55 -7.52 -8.06
N ARG A 589 -20.18 -6.90 -7.06
CA ARG A 589 -20.51 -5.47 -7.07
C ARG A 589 -19.62 -4.72 -6.09
N TYR A 590 -18.95 -3.69 -6.61
CA TYR A 590 -18.15 -2.79 -5.79
C TYR A 590 -19.02 -1.80 -5.00
N SER A 591 -18.67 -1.60 -3.73
CA SER A 591 -19.24 -0.60 -2.83
C SER A 591 -18.12 0.12 -2.08
N VAL A 592 -18.29 1.43 -1.85
CA VAL A 592 -17.33 2.22 -1.06
C VAL A 592 -17.40 1.82 0.41
N VAL A 593 -16.25 1.63 1.05
CA VAL A 593 -16.16 1.44 2.50
C VAL A 593 -16.32 2.81 3.17
N PRO A 594 -17.31 3.01 4.07
CA PRO A 594 -17.50 4.29 4.74
C PRO A 594 -16.31 4.65 5.63
N THR A 595 -15.94 5.93 5.65
CA THR A 595 -14.94 6.47 6.59
C THR A 595 -15.44 6.41 8.03
N ALA A 596 -14.54 6.54 9.01
CA ALA A 596 -14.86 6.56 10.44
C ALA A 596 -15.85 7.67 10.79
N VAL A 597 -15.72 8.85 10.16
CA VAL A 597 -16.68 9.96 10.32
C VAL A 597 -18.06 9.56 9.82
N GLU A 598 -18.14 8.89 8.68
CA GLU A 598 -19.41 8.40 8.14
C GLU A 598 -20.00 7.25 8.96
N GLN A 599 -19.15 6.38 9.52
CA GLN A 599 -19.56 5.32 10.43
C GLN A 599 -20.13 5.88 11.73
N LEU A 600 -19.51 6.93 12.28
CA LEU A 600 -20.04 7.68 13.42
C LEU A 600 -21.36 8.38 13.09
N ALA A 601 -21.55 8.76 11.82
CA ALA A 601 -22.83 9.28 11.30
C ALA A 601 -23.85 8.17 10.96
N GLY A 602 -23.55 6.90 11.24
CA GLY A 602 -24.47 5.77 11.10
C GLY A 602 -24.38 5.01 9.78
N LYS A 603 -23.50 5.38 8.84
CA LYS A 603 -23.28 4.56 7.63
C LYS A 603 -22.54 3.29 8.02
N ARG A 604 -23.08 2.12 7.66
CA ARG A 604 -22.42 0.83 7.94
C ARG A 604 -21.82 0.24 6.66
N PRO A 605 -20.60 -0.31 6.70
CA PRO A 605 -20.09 -1.11 5.59
C PRO A 605 -20.99 -2.33 5.39
N LEU A 606 -21.09 -2.79 4.14
CA LEU A 606 -21.77 -4.05 3.85
C LEU A 606 -20.94 -5.22 4.39
N GLN A 607 -21.63 -6.17 5.03
CA GLN A 607 -21.03 -7.32 5.69
C GLN A 607 -21.30 -8.61 4.93
N PHE A 608 -20.35 -9.55 4.98
CA PHE A 608 -20.36 -10.79 4.21
C PHE A 608 -20.22 -12.01 5.15
N PRO A 609 -21.27 -12.34 5.91
CA PRO A 609 -21.23 -13.47 6.85
C PRO A 609 -21.13 -14.82 6.13
N TYR A 610 -20.48 -15.78 6.77
CA TYR A 610 -20.32 -17.15 6.27
C TYR A 610 -20.36 -18.16 7.42
N GLU A 611 -20.59 -19.43 7.08
CA GLU A 611 -20.39 -20.58 7.96
C GLU A 611 -19.37 -21.55 7.37
N VAL A 612 -18.69 -22.29 8.24
CA VAL A 612 -17.77 -23.35 7.84
C VAL A 612 -18.02 -24.65 8.60
N SER A 613 -17.72 -25.77 7.94
CA SER A 613 -17.55 -27.08 8.56
C SER A 613 -16.10 -27.50 8.39
N ILE A 614 -15.42 -27.88 9.47
CA ILE A 614 -13.98 -28.18 9.48
C ILE A 614 -13.76 -29.61 9.97
N THR A 615 -12.96 -30.38 9.23
CA THR A 615 -12.48 -31.72 9.62
C THR A 615 -10.95 -31.78 9.57
N GLY A 616 -10.34 -32.60 10.44
CA GLY A 616 -8.89 -32.74 10.55
C GLY A 616 -8.17 -31.65 11.35
N ALA A 617 -8.89 -30.60 11.79
CA ALA A 617 -8.36 -29.53 12.64
C ALA A 617 -9.43 -28.89 13.53
N THR A 618 -8.98 -28.15 14.53
CA THR A 618 -9.81 -27.25 15.36
C THR A 618 -9.40 -25.81 15.06
N PRO A 619 -10.33 -24.89 14.74
CA PRO A 619 -10.00 -23.49 14.52
C PRO A 619 -9.81 -22.74 15.83
N LEU A 620 -9.11 -21.61 15.77
CA LEU A 620 -9.27 -20.54 16.76
C LEU A 620 -10.76 -20.15 16.81
N ALA A 621 -11.39 -20.32 17.98
CA ALA A 621 -12.80 -20.07 18.16
C ALA A 621 -13.10 -19.37 19.50
N GLY A 622 -14.11 -18.51 19.50
CA GLY A 622 -14.49 -17.70 20.66
C GLY A 622 -15.04 -16.31 20.30
N LEU A 623 -15.35 -15.51 21.32
CA LEU A 623 -15.77 -14.11 21.21
C LEU A 623 -14.57 -13.24 20.86
N ALA A 624 -14.57 -12.52 19.74
CA ALA A 624 -13.43 -11.66 19.38
C ALA A 624 -13.19 -10.47 20.34
N THR A 625 -14.11 -10.23 21.28
CA THR A 625 -13.97 -9.27 22.39
C THR A 625 -13.17 -9.82 23.57
N THR A 626 -12.91 -11.12 23.63
CA THR A 626 -12.17 -11.76 24.71
C THR A 626 -10.69 -11.87 24.34
N CYS A 627 -9.81 -11.59 25.30
CA CYS A 627 -8.37 -11.79 25.13
C CYS A 627 -8.08 -13.28 25.04
N TYR A 628 -7.58 -13.72 23.89
CA TYR A 628 -7.08 -15.07 23.71
C TYR A 628 -5.56 -15.05 23.75
N ALA A 629 -4.98 -15.77 24.71
CA ALA A 629 -3.61 -16.25 24.55
C ALA A 629 -3.65 -17.30 23.42
N TYR A 630 -3.43 -16.85 22.18
CA TYR A 630 -3.11 -17.76 21.10
C TYR A 630 -1.64 -18.13 21.29
N ALA A 631 -1.31 -19.35 21.72
CA ALA A 631 0.08 -19.79 21.82
C ALA A 631 0.56 -20.25 20.44
N GLY A 632 0.88 -19.29 19.58
CA GLY A 632 1.37 -19.53 18.22
C GLY A 632 2.89 -19.69 18.20
N THR A 633 3.40 -20.56 17.33
CA THR A 633 4.86 -20.67 17.12
C THR A 633 5.45 -19.48 16.35
N ASP A 634 4.62 -18.54 15.87
CA ASP A 634 5.00 -17.33 15.13
C ASP A 634 5.52 -16.21 16.03
N GLY A 635 5.50 -16.42 17.36
CA GLY A 635 5.81 -15.37 18.33
C GLY A 635 4.70 -14.32 18.43
N LEU A 636 3.55 -14.54 17.80
CA LEU A 636 2.34 -13.74 17.93
C LEU A 636 1.46 -14.38 18.99
N ASP A 637 1.98 -14.49 20.22
CA ASP A 637 1.28 -15.11 21.34
C ASP A 637 0.05 -14.31 21.83
N GLN A 638 -0.41 -13.36 21.02
CA GLN A 638 -1.10 -12.17 21.47
C GLN A 638 -2.23 -11.75 20.52
N ASN A 639 -3.36 -12.45 20.57
CA ASN A 639 -4.60 -11.92 20.00
C ASN A 639 -5.23 -10.93 20.99
N TRP A 640 -4.71 -9.70 21.02
CA TRP A 640 -5.13 -8.67 21.97
C TRP A 640 -6.43 -7.97 21.52
N ASN A 641 -7.55 -8.25 22.19
CA ASN A 641 -8.80 -7.47 22.31
C ASN A 641 -9.12 -6.39 21.26
N THR A 642 -10.25 -6.53 20.55
CA THR A 642 -11.00 -5.38 20.02
C THR A 642 -12.30 -5.17 20.79
N ASN A 643 -12.37 -4.10 21.58
CA ASN A 643 -13.63 -3.46 21.97
C ASN A 643 -14.30 -2.97 20.68
N GLY A 644 -15.48 -3.52 20.35
CA GLY A 644 -16.21 -3.36 19.07
C GLY A 644 -15.93 -2.07 18.29
N HIS A 645 -15.07 -2.18 17.27
CA HIS A 645 -14.76 -1.14 16.28
C HIS A 645 -14.00 0.11 16.75
N ARG A 646 -13.35 0.12 17.92
CA ARG A 646 -12.51 1.28 18.29
C ARG A 646 -11.18 1.26 17.54
N THR A 647 -10.82 2.40 16.95
CA THR A 647 -9.58 2.66 16.19
C THR A 647 -8.32 2.69 17.07
N ASP A 648 -8.46 2.55 18.38
CA ASP A 648 -7.39 2.77 19.35
C ASP A 648 -6.58 1.49 19.62
N ASP A 649 -5.25 1.63 19.68
CA ASP A 649 -4.31 0.59 20.10
C ASP A 649 -4.32 0.41 21.62
N LYS A 650 -5.36 -0.25 22.16
CA LYS A 650 -5.39 -0.62 23.58
C LYS A 650 -5.07 -2.10 23.78
N PRO A 651 -4.02 -2.45 24.55
CA PRO A 651 -3.74 -3.84 24.90
C PRO A 651 -4.83 -4.40 25.81
N CYS A 652 -5.01 -5.73 25.77
CA CYS A 652 -5.65 -6.44 26.87
C CYS A 652 -4.93 -6.13 28.17
N ARG A 653 -5.67 -5.92 29.25
CA ARG A 653 -5.10 -5.86 30.60
C ARG A 653 -5.17 -7.22 31.24
#